data_AF-A0AAW6NRS6-F1
#
_entry.id   AF-A0AAW6NRS6-F1
#
_cell.length_a   1.000
_cell.length_b   1.000
_cell.length_c   1.000
_cell.angle_alpha   90.00
_cell.angle_beta   90.00
_cell.angle_gamma   90.00
#
_symmetry.space_group_name_H-M   'P 1'
#
loop_
_entity.id
_entity.type
_entity.pdbx_description
1 polymer ?
#
loop_
_entity_poly.entity_id
_entity_poly.type
_entity_poly.pdbx_seq_one_letter_code
_entity_poly.pdbx_strand_id
1 'polypeptide(L)'
;MTVKFKTVITKAGAEKLAAATVPNAKKVNFTAMAVGDGGGALPVPDASQTKLVKEVWRHALNKISQDKKNKNYVVAELLIPPEVGGFWMREMGLYDDTGTLIAVGNMAESYKPALAEGSGRAQTLRMVIMVSDISSVELTIDTSTVMATQEYVDGKLTEHEQSRRHPDATLTAKGFTQLSSATDSASEVLAATPKAVKAAYDLANGKYTAADATTARKGIVQLSSAADSVSEVLAATPKAVKTAYDLANGKYTAQDATTAQKGIVQLSSATDSTSETLAATLKAVKVANDNANGRVPSGRKINGHALTEDFNISSQDIFNGQASGIGNAADLNAYTIPGLYYQPANAQAQTGKNYPEANAGSLEVYKHAGITQIYRIYNNSRSYIRTLYGATWSDWVKQYDAANKPSAGDVGAVPLNSDGSVDKVTALKYCNQIFTRTDGTPLEIGHLKGTTGNFYIDIHTDGTLNGQDYKYRLTFTDAGAAQTSGQWIPGNYANFDARYLQLAGGAVNGNLTVKNTLQIGSIGSAVLNIGDNDSGLRNSVDGQVDLWANSKVMGYWNTTTFSFTGQIIPTNYSNFDGRYYTKTESDSRFQAKGSYTPAGQAYTKAESDARYPLKSATVIGVRVSARGSMGSASSGSADIDAPVGSFITGRYSNNGDARYSVWYSRALQINVNGTWKTITA
;
A
#
# COMPACT_ATOMS: atom_id res chain seq x y z
N MET A 1 -73.79 25.78 3.58
CA MET A 1 -73.84 25.21 4.94
C MET A 1 -72.54 25.55 5.65
N THR A 2 -72.57 26.33 6.71
CA THR A 2 -71.38 26.60 7.55
C THR A 2 -71.04 25.34 8.34
N VAL A 3 -69.95 24.67 7.98
CA VAL A 3 -69.48 23.47 8.70
C VAL A 3 -68.96 23.93 10.07
N LYS A 4 -69.59 23.46 11.16
CA LYS A 4 -69.30 23.89 12.54
C LYS A 4 -67.88 23.53 13.00
N PHE A 5 -67.35 22.42 12.52
CA PHE A 5 -65.99 21.96 12.79
C PHE A 5 -65.23 21.81 11.47
N LYS A 6 -64.06 22.42 11.38
CA LYS A 6 -63.24 22.42 10.16
C LYS A 6 -61.77 22.36 10.52
N THR A 7 -60.98 21.90 9.57
CA THR A 7 -59.54 21.97 9.59
C THR A 7 -59.07 22.85 8.45
N VAL A 8 -58.15 23.75 8.73
CA VAL A 8 -57.59 24.72 7.78
C VAL A 8 -56.08 24.52 7.75
N ILE A 9 -55.52 24.40 6.55
CA ILE A 9 -54.07 24.43 6.34
C ILE A 9 -53.60 25.88 6.50
N THR A 10 -52.58 26.10 7.32
CA THR A 10 -52.02 27.43 7.53
C THR A 10 -51.26 27.90 6.29
N LYS A 11 -51.01 29.19 6.16
CA LYS A 11 -50.21 29.75 5.07
C LYS A 11 -48.82 29.10 5.01
N ALA A 12 -48.18 28.93 6.17
CA ALA A 12 -46.89 28.26 6.29
C ALA A 12 -46.97 26.76 5.92
N GLY A 13 -48.06 26.08 6.28
CA GLY A 13 -48.31 24.70 5.91
C GLY A 13 -48.48 24.52 4.41
N ALA A 14 -49.24 25.40 3.76
CA ALA A 14 -49.45 25.39 2.32
C ALA A 14 -48.14 25.63 1.55
N GLU A 15 -47.30 26.57 2.01
CA GLU A 15 -45.98 26.84 1.43
C GLU A 15 -45.06 25.62 1.50
N LYS A 16 -45.02 24.93 2.65
CA LYS A 16 -44.21 23.71 2.82
C LYS A 16 -44.71 22.52 2.03
N LEU A 17 -46.03 22.32 2.00
CA LEU A 17 -46.65 21.26 1.20
C LEU A 17 -46.42 21.48 -0.30
N ALA A 18 -46.47 22.74 -0.76
CA ALA A 18 -46.13 23.08 -2.14
C ALA A 18 -44.65 22.83 -2.46
N ALA A 19 -43.73 23.24 -1.58
CA ALA A 19 -42.30 23.00 -1.76
C ALA A 19 -41.94 21.51 -1.84
N ALA A 20 -42.67 20.66 -1.12
CA ALA A 20 -42.47 19.22 -1.11
C ALA A 20 -43.01 18.48 -2.36
N THR A 21 -43.65 19.18 -3.31
CA THR A 21 -44.10 18.58 -4.60
C THR A 21 -43.01 18.53 -5.67
N VAL A 22 -41.87 19.19 -5.45
CA VAL A 22 -40.74 19.17 -6.39
C VAL A 22 -40.05 17.80 -6.34
N PRO A 23 -39.70 17.18 -7.49
CA PRO A 23 -38.97 15.91 -7.51
C PRO A 23 -37.71 15.95 -6.63
N ASN A 24 -37.55 14.95 -5.76
CA ASN A 24 -36.46 14.84 -4.76
C ASN A 24 -36.44 15.89 -3.63
N ALA A 25 -37.49 16.71 -3.48
CA ALA A 25 -37.62 17.59 -2.31
C ALA A 25 -37.88 16.79 -1.03
N LYS A 26 -37.45 17.36 0.11
CA LYS A 26 -37.75 16.80 1.43
C LYS A 26 -39.26 16.86 1.66
N LYS A 27 -39.89 15.70 1.84
CA LYS A 27 -41.30 15.60 2.19
C LYS A 27 -41.57 16.26 3.54
N VAL A 28 -42.76 16.81 3.71
CA VAL A 28 -43.18 17.38 4.99
C VAL A 28 -43.43 16.23 5.96
N ASN A 29 -42.65 16.19 7.04
CA ASN A 29 -42.77 15.19 8.09
C ASN A 29 -43.58 15.75 9.25
N PHE A 30 -44.81 15.27 9.46
CA PHE A 30 -45.60 15.67 10.62
C PHE A 30 -45.17 14.87 11.83
N THR A 31 -44.73 15.56 12.88
CA THR A 31 -44.11 14.93 14.04
C THR A 31 -44.97 15.03 15.28
N ALA A 32 -45.70 16.14 15.46
CA ALA A 32 -46.44 16.41 16.68
C ALA A 32 -47.84 16.96 16.41
N MET A 33 -48.75 16.67 17.33
CA MET A 33 -50.06 17.34 17.41
C MET A 33 -50.20 17.98 18.78
N ALA A 34 -50.73 19.21 18.78
CA ALA A 34 -51.07 19.93 19.99
C ALA A 34 -52.59 20.07 20.13
N VAL A 35 -53.03 20.21 21.37
CA VAL A 35 -54.41 20.38 21.79
C VAL A 35 -54.50 21.65 22.61
N GLY A 36 -55.55 22.43 22.40
CA GLY A 36 -55.78 23.69 23.11
C GLY A 36 -57.19 23.83 23.68
N ASP A 37 -57.33 24.67 24.70
CA ASP A 37 -58.62 24.99 25.33
C ASP A 37 -59.34 26.18 24.64
N GLY A 38 -58.76 26.73 23.57
CA GLY A 38 -59.35 27.81 22.79
C GLY A 38 -59.48 29.14 23.53
N GLY A 39 -58.80 29.32 24.67
CA GLY A 39 -58.92 30.53 25.49
C GLY A 39 -60.24 30.63 26.25
N GLY A 40 -60.96 29.51 26.45
CA GLY A 40 -62.24 29.49 27.16
C GLY A 40 -63.47 29.36 26.26
N ALA A 41 -63.33 29.52 24.94
CA ALA A 41 -64.41 29.41 23.95
C ALA A 41 -63.98 28.60 22.72
N LEU A 42 -64.94 28.19 21.88
CA LEU A 42 -64.65 27.46 20.64
C LEU A 42 -63.98 28.41 19.60
N PRO A 43 -62.70 28.20 19.22
CA PRO A 43 -62.03 29.09 18.29
C PRO A 43 -62.45 28.83 16.83
N VAL A 44 -62.32 29.85 15.98
CA VAL A 44 -62.52 29.73 14.53
C VAL A 44 -61.15 29.54 13.86
N PRO A 45 -60.88 28.39 13.23
CA PRO A 45 -59.60 28.16 12.56
C PRO A 45 -59.35 29.16 11.42
N ASP A 46 -58.17 29.77 11.42
CA ASP A 46 -57.70 30.76 10.44
C ASP A 46 -56.35 30.31 9.83
N ALA A 47 -56.22 30.44 8.52
CA ALA A 47 -55.01 30.11 7.77
C ALA A 47 -53.80 30.98 8.17
N SER A 48 -54.01 32.16 8.76
CA SER A 48 -52.93 33.04 9.24
C SER A 48 -52.33 32.61 10.59
N GLN A 49 -52.91 31.60 11.27
CA GLN A 49 -52.42 31.15 12.57
C GLN A 49 -51.03 30.53 12.48
N THR A 50 -50.15 30.95 13.39
CA THR A 50 -48.81 30.35 13.60
C THR A 50 -48.73 29.53 14.89
N LYS A 51 -49.74 29.64 15.77
CA LYS A 51 -49.91 28.91 17.02
C LYS A 51 -51.39 28.73 17.36
N LEU A 52 -51.70 27.78 18.25
CA LEU A 52 -53.02 27.62 18.85
C LEU A 52 -53.36 28.84 19.73
N VAL A 53 -54.66 29.11 19.92
CA VAL A 53 -55.14 30.23 20.75
C VAL A 53 -54.66 30.07 22.19
N LYS A 54 -54.78 28.85 22.74
CA LYS A 54 -54.16 28.47 24.01
C LYS A 54 -53.89 26.97 24.03
N GLU A 55 -52.65 26.62 23.71
CA GLU A 55 -52.13 25.26 23.79
C GLU A 55 -52.07 24.79 25.24
N VAL A 56 -52.63 23.60 25.50
CA VAL A 56 -52.60 22.95 26.83
C VAL A 56 -51.74 21.70 26.84
N TRP A 57 -51.56 21.04 25.68
CA TRP A 57 -50.72 19.86 25.58
C TRP A 57 -50.23 19.63 24.16
N ARG A 58 -49.01 19.13 23.99
CA ARG A 58 -48.42 18.74 22.71
C ARG A 58 -47.60 17.47 22.89
N HIS A 59 -47.72 16.57 21.93
CA HIS A 59 -46.93 15.33 21.94
C HIS A 59 -46.71 14.80 20.52
N ALA A 60 -45.76 13.87 20.39
CA ALA A 60 -45.51 13.15 19.15
C ALA A 60 -46.75 12.34 18.70
N LEU A 61 -46.96 12.26 17.39
CA LEU A 61 -48.07 11.51 16.79
C LEU A 61 -47.95 10.01 17.04
N ASN A 62 -49.07 9.34 17.30
CA ASN A 62 -49.13 7.87 17.43
C ASN A 62 -49.34 7.17 16.09
N LYS A 63 -49.97 7.86 15.13
CA LYS A 63 -50.19 7.33 13.78
C LYS A 63 -50.36 8.46 12.79
N ILE A 64 -49.75 8.30 11.62
CA ILE A 64 -50.04 9.05 10.42
C ILE A 64 -50.39 8.06 9.31
N SER A 65 -51.47 8.31 8.57
CA SER A 65 -51.88 7.41 7.49
C SER A 65 -52.67 8.14 6.42
N GLN A 66 -52.66 7.60 5.20
CA GLN A 66 -53.56 8.01 4.15
C GLN A 66 -54.96 7.43 4.41
N ASP A 67 -56.01 8.23 4.22
CA ASP A 67 -57.39 7.74 4.35
C ASP A 67 -57.70 6.68 3.27
N LYS A 68 -58.40 5.61 3.66
CA LYS A 68 -58.69 4.49 2.76
C LYS A 68 -59.67 4.86 1.65
N LYS A 69 -60.58 5.82 1.89
CA LYS A 69 -61.62 6.25 0.94
C LYS A 69 -61.18 7.47 0.14
N ASN A 70 -60.56 8.45 0.79
CA ASN A 70 -60.12 9.70 0.16
C ASN A 70 -58.59 9.74 0.06
N LYS A 71 -58.04 9.42 -1.12
CA LYS A 71 -56.59 9.31 -1.32
C LYS A 71 -55.81 10.61 -1.06
N ASN A 72 -56.48 11.76 -1.07
CA ASN A 72 -55.85 13.06 -0.81
C ASN A 72 -55.94 13.47 0.67
N TYR A 73 -56.45 12.61 1.56
CA TYR A 73 -56.58 12.90 2.98
C TYR A 73 -55.47 12.24 3.77
N VAL A 74 -54.79 13.05 4.59
CA VAL A 74 -53.87 12.58 5.62
C VAL A 74 -54.62 12.60 6.95
N VAL A 75 -54.58 11.47 7.63
CA VAL A 75 -55.15 11.26 8.96
C VAL A 75 -54.00 11.19 9.95
N ALA A 76 -53.90 12.20 10.80
CA ALA A 76 -52.98 12.24 11.93
C ALA A 76 -53.74 11.89 13.21
N GLU A 77 -53.21 10.96 14.00
CA GLU A 77 -53.80 10.52 15.27
C GLU A 77 -52.83 10.73 16.43
N LEU A 78 -53.38 11.27 17.51
CA LEU A 78 -52.71 11.49 18.78
C LEU A 78 -53.49 10.80 19.89
N LEU A 79 -52.81 9.98 20.70
CA LEU A 79 -53.35 9.36 21.88
C LEU A 79 -52.92 10.16 23.11
N ILE A 80 -53.88 10.77 23.79
CA ILE A 80 -53.67 11.36 25.12
C ILE A 80 -53.80 10.24 26.16
N PRO A 81 -52.74 9.92 26.91
CA PRO A 81 -52.77 8.85 27.89
C PRO A 81 -53.62 9.24 29.13
N PRO A 82 -54.01 8.27 29.98
CA PRO A 82 -54.85 8.54 31.16
C PRO A 82 -54.23 9.53 32.17
N GLU A 83 -52.90 9.57 32.26
CA GLU A 83 -52.14 10.39 33.21
C GLU A 83 -52.13 11.89 32.83
N VAL A 84 -52.42 12.21 31.57
CA VAL A 84 -52.45 13.57 31.04
C VAL A 84 -53.91 14.03 30.89
N GLY A 85 -54.31 15.05 31.65
CA GLY A 85 -55.65 15.60 31.63
C GLY A 85 -55.78 16.85 32.52
N GLY A 86 -57.01 17.25 32.83
CA GLY A 86 -57.32 18.45 33.59
C GLY A 86 -57.60 19.69 32.72
N PHE A 87 -57.95 19.49 31.45
CA PHE A 87 -58.16 20.58 30.50
C PHE A 87 -59.33 20.33 29.52
N TRP A 88 -59.90 21.42 29.03
CA TRP A 88 -60.86 21.41 27.93
C TRP A 88 -60.12 21.30 26.60
N MET A 89 -60.67 20.52 25.67
CA MET A 89 -60.18 20.39 24.31
C MET A 89 -61.16 21.06 23.36
N ARG A 90 -60.67 22.06 22.63
CA ARG A 90 -61.46 22.88 21.69
C ARG A 90 -60.77 23.10 20.35
N GLU A 91 -59.44 23.02 20.32
CA GLU A 91 -58.63 23.17 19.11
C GLU A 91 -57.52 22.11 19.03
N MET A 92 -57.11 21.80 17.81
CA MET A 92 -56.00 20.90 17.48
C MET A 92 -55.08 21.58 16.48
N GLY A 93 -53.77 21.40 16.65
CA GLY A 93 -52.73 21.91 15.74
C GLY A 93 -51.79 20.80 15.32
N LEU A 94 -51.48 20.71 14.03
CA LEU A 94 -50.54 19.73 13.47
C LEU A 94 -49.21 20.41 13.15
N TYR A 95 -48.10 19.85 13.62
CA TYR A 95 -46.77 20.43 13.52
C TYR A 95 -45.81 19.52 12.75
N ASP A 96 -44.90 20.12 11.99
CA ASP A 96 -43.81 19.41 11.32
C ASP A 96 -42.55 19.25 12.19
N ASP A 97 -41.53 18.57 11.65
CA ASP A 97 -40.22 18.34 12.28
C ASP A 97 -39.42 19.61 12.60
N THR A 98 -39.78 20.75 12.01
CA THR A 98 -39.19 22.06 12.34
C THR A 98 -40.00 22.86 13.37
N GLY A 99 -41.13 22.30 13.86
CA GLY A 99 -42.02 22.96 14.81
C GLY A 99 -42.98 23.97 14.18
N THR A 100 -43.14 23.97 12.85
CA THR A 100 -44.08 24.86 12.14
C THR A 100 -45.50 24.31 12.22
N LEU A 101 -46.48 25.16 12.57
CA LEU A 101 -47.91 24.79 12.55
C LEU A 101 -48.38 24.66 11.10
N ILE A 102 -48.63 23.43 10.64
CA ILE A 102 -49.05 23.12 9.26
C ILE A 102 -50.56 23.27 9.08
N ALA A 103 -51.33 22.84 10.08
CA ALA A 103 -52.77 22.91 10.02
C ALA A 103 -53.35 23.15 11.41
N VAL A 104 -54.51 23.78 11.45
CA VAL A 104 -55.26 24.07 12.68
C VAL A 104 -56.72 23.69 12.48
N GLY A 105 -57.34 23.10 13.49
CA GLY A 105 -58.75 22.72 13.45
C GLY A 105 -59.44 22.96 14.78
N ASN A 106 -60.74 23.19 14.72
CA ASN A 106 -61.59 23.21 15.91
C ASN A 106 -62.31 21.87 16.08
N MET A 107 -62.62 21.51 17.32
CA MET A 107 -63.30 20.26 17.68
C MET A 107 -64.48 20.50 18.62
N ALA A 108 -65.35 19.51 18.76
CA ALA A 108 -66.42 19.56 19.75
C ALA A 108 -65.83 19.71 21.16
N GLU A 109 -66.39 20.62 21.95
CA GLU A 109 -65.91 20.89 23.30
C GLU A 109 -66.01 19.61 24.15
N SER A 110 -64.86 19.15 24.63
CA SER A 110 -64.76 17.91 25.41
C SER A 110 -63.77 18.11 26.54
N TYR A 111 -64.14 17.71 27.75
CA TYR A 111 -63.25 17.75 28.90
C TYR A 111 -62.47 16.44 29.03
N LYS A 112 -61.14 16.53 29.11
CA LYS A 112 -60.26 15.39 29.35
C LYS A 112 -59.89 15.36 30.83
N PRO A 113 -60.55 14.54 31.67
CA PRO A 113 -60.21 14.47 33.09
C PRO A 113 -58.80 13.92 33.33
N ALA A 114 -58.16 14.40 34.38
CA ALA A 114 -56.91 13.85 34.88
C ALA A 114 -57.16 12.57 35.70
N LEU A 115 -56.17 11.68 35.78
CA LEU A 115 -56.29 10.45 36.59
C LEU A 115 -56.62 10.76 38.06
N ALA A 116 -56.08 11.85 38.62
CA ALA A 116 -56.34 12.32 39.98
C ALA A 116 -57.81 12.71 40.24
N GLU A 117 -58.59 13.00 39.18
CA GLU A 117 -60.03 13.32 39.27
C GLU A 117 -60.92 12.07 39.28
N GLY A 118 -60.33 10.87 39.42
CA GLY A 118 -61.05 9.59 39.56
C GLY A 118 -61.59 9.02 38.25
N SER A 119 -61.28 9.63 37.11
CA SER A 119 -61.77 9.22 35.79
C SER A 119 -60.70 9.40 34.70
N GLY A 120 -59.45 9.00 34.94
CA GLY A 120 -58.41 8.98 33.90
C GLY A 120 -58.79 8.03 32.76
N ARG A 121 -59.08 8.59 31.59
CA ARG A 121 -59.43 7.85 30.36
C ARG A 121 -58.36 8.12 29.31
N ALA A 122 -58.03 7.17 28.46
CA ALA A 122 -57.25 7.45 27.26
C ALA A 122 -58.17 8.08 26.21
N GLN A 123 -57.70 9.10 25.48
CA GLN A 123 -58.49 9.75 24.43
C GLN A 123 -57.69 9.87 23.15
N THR A 124 -58.24 9.32 22.07
CA THR A 124 -57.66 9.43 20.73
C THR A 124 -58.25 10.61 20.00
N LEU A 125 -57.40 11.55 19.60
CA LEU A 125 -57.74 12.66 18.73
C LEU A 125 -57.30 12.35 17.31
N ARG A 126 -58.16 12.69 16.35
CA ARG A 126 -57.92 12.49 14.93
C ARG A 126 -58.10 13.81 14.21
N MET A 127 -57.06 14.24 13.51
CA MET A 127 -57.09 15.41 12.65
C MET A 127 -56.94 14.96 11.20
N VAL A 128 -57.84 15.44 10.33
CA VAL A 128 -57.84 15.11 8.91
C VAL A 128 -57.50 16.37 8.13
N ILE A 129 -56.46 16.29 7.30
CA ILE A 129 -56.10 17.37 6.38
C ILE A 129 -56.19 16.88 4.94
N MET A 130 -56.59 17.77 4.03
CA MET A 130 -56.62 17.51 2.59
C MET A 130 -55.36 18.13 1.97
N VAL A 131 -54.53 17.30 1.34
CA VAL A 131 -53.31 17.75 0.62
C VAL A 131 -53.52 17.61 -0.88
N SER A 132 -52.89 18.48 -1.67
CA SER A 132 -52.99 18.41 -3.14
C SER A 132 -52.30 17.17 -3.72
N ASP A 133 -51.21 16.73 -3.10
CA ASP A 133 -50.50 15.49 -3.44
C ASP A 133 -50.00 14.81 -2.16
N ILE A 134 -50.34 13.53 -1.98
CA ILE A 134 -49.90 12.73 -0.82
C ILE A 134 -48.39 12.48 -0.84
N SER A 135 -47.75 12.54 -2.02
CA SER A 135 -46.30 12.37 -2.19
C SER A 135 -45.49 13.44 -1.45
N SER A 136 -46.10 14.60 -1.17
CA SER A 136 -45.51 15.72 -0.42
C SER A 136 -45.39 15.46 1.08
N VAL A 137 -45.99 14.38 1.60
CA VAL A 137 -46.04 14.05 3.03
C VAL A 137 -45.31 12.74 3.30
N GLU A 138 -44.46 12.74 4.33
CA GLU A 138 -43.85 11.53 4.83
C GLU A 138 -44.85 10.79 5.76
N LEU A 139 -45.19 9.54 5.43
CA LEU A 139 -46.16 8.74 6.18
C LEU A 139 -45.50 7.80 7.20
N THR A 140 -44.40 8.26 7.80
CA THR A 140 -43.65 7.51 8.82
C THR A 140 -43.53 8.33 10.09
N ILE A 141 -43.60 7.66 11.25
CA ILE A 141 -43.32 8.26 12.56
C ILE A 141 -42.12 7.58 13.19
N ASP A 142 -41.40 8.29 14.05
CA ASP A 142 -40.43 7.69 14.96
C ASP A 142 -41.19 7.05 16.14
N THR A 143 -41.34 5.72 16.11
CA THR A 143 -42.13 4.96 17.08
C THR A 143 -41.39 4.67 18.39
N SER A 144 -40.17 5.18 18.60
CA SER A 144 -39.35 4.83 19.77
C SER A 144 -39.87 5.38 21.11
N THR A 145 -40.83 6.32 21.08
CA THR A 145 -41.27 7.07 22.27
C THR A 145 -42.79 7.13 22.51
N VAL A 146 -43.60 6.38 21.74
CA VAL A 146 -45.08 6.47 21.81
C VAL A 146 -45.76 5.13 22.10
N MET A 147 -46.89 5.16 22.82
CA MET A 147 -47.73 3.98 23.02
C MET A 147 -48.49 3.61 21.74
N ALA A 148 -48.46 2.33 21.36
CA ALA A 148 -49.26 1.79 20.26
C ALA A 148 -50.68 1.44 20.73
N THR A 149 -51.68 1.69 19.88
CA THR A 149 -53.05 1.19 20.13
C THR A 149 -53.10 -0.33 19.89
N GLN A 150 -54.03 -1.03 20.55
CA GLN A 150 -54.23 -2.47 20.33
C GLN A 150 -54.50 -2.80 18.86
N GLU A 151 -55.33 -1.99 18.19
CA GLU A 151 -55.62 -2.14 16.76
C GLU A 151 -54.37 -2.00 15.87
N TYR A 152 -53.42 -1.12 16.24
CA TYR A 152 -52.16 -1.00 15.52
C TYR A 152 -51.30 -2.27 15.68
N VAL A 153 -51.23 -2.82 16.89
CA VAL A 153 -50.47 -4.03 17.19
C VAL A 153 -51.07 -5.25 16.47
N ASP A 154 -52.39 -5.45 16.55
CA ASP A 154 -53.07 -6.57 15.90
C ASP A 154 -52.95 -6.50 14.37
N GLY A 155 -53.01 -5.28 13.80
CA GLY A 155 -52.75 -5.05 12.38
C GLY A 155 -51.32 -5.43 11.98
N LYS A 156 -50.32 -5.02 12.76
CA LYS A 156 -48.91 -5.38 12.52
C LYS A 156 -48.63 -6.87 12.69
N LEU A 157 -49.29 -7.52 13.65
CA LEU A 157 -49.21 -8.96 13.85
C LEU A 157 -49.83 -9.71 12.65
N THR A 158 -50.97 -9.25 12.14
CA THR A 158 -51.61 -9.82 10.94
C THR A 158 -50.71 -9.66 9.70
N GLU A 159 -50.10 -8.49 9.50
CA GLU A 159 -49.12 -8.27 8.42
C GLU A 159 -47.91 -9.22 8.55
N HIS A 160 -47.42 -9.42 9.77
CA HIS A 160 -46.32 -10.35 10.05
C HIS A 160 -46.72 -11.81 9.77
N GLU A 161 -47.90 -12.25 10.20
CA GLU A 161 -48.42 -13.60 9.95
C GLU A 161 -48.58 -13.89 8.46
N GLN A 162 -49.03 -12.91 7.67
CA GLN A 162 -49.09 -13.03 6.21
C GLN A 162 -47.70 -13.13 5.57
N SER A 163 -46.68 -12.48 6.14
CA SER A 163 -45.30 -12.57 5.65
C SER A 163 -44.62 -13.91 5.94
N ARG A 164 -45.11 -14.69 6.91
CA ARG A 164 -44.48 -15.94 7.40
C ARG A 164 -45.18 -17.24 6.99
N ARG A 165 -46.32 -17.19 6.31
CA ARG A 165 -46.88 -18.36 5.62
C ARG A 165 -46.05 -18.64 4.37
N HIS A 166 -44.89 -19.26 4.57
CA HIS A 166 -44.08 -19.80 3.47
C HIS A 166 -44.56 -21.23 3.19
N PRO A 167 -45.35 -21.46 2.13
CA PRO A 167 -45.69 -22.82 1.70
C PRO A 167 -44.42 -23.55 1.24
N ASP A 168 -44.53 -24.88 1.07
CA ASP A 168 -43.47 -25.67 0.43
C ASP A 168 -43.20 -25.15 -0.98
N ALA A 169 -41.95 -25.23 -1.42
CA ALA A 169 -41.58 -24.80 -2.77
C ALA A 169 -42.27 -25.68 -3.81
N THR A 170 -42.75 -25.05 -4.87
CA THR A 170 -43.32 -25.74 -6.04
C THR A 170 -42.56 -25.32 -7.28
N LEU A 171 -42.81 -25.98 -8.41
CA LEU A 171 -42.19 -25.63 -9.69
C LEU A 171 -42.52 -24.20 -10.16
N THR A 172 -43.58 -23.58 -9.64
CA THR A 172 -44.07 -22.26 -10.05
C THR A 172 -44.04 -21.21 -8.94
N ALA A 173 -43.75 -21.59 -7.69
CA ALA A 173 -43.73 -20.67 -6.55
C ALA A 173 -42.58 -20.98 -5.58
N LYS A 174 -41.90 -19.92 -5.12
CA LYS A 174 -40.83 -20.02 -4.13
C LYS A 174 -41.41 -20.43 -2.76
N GLY A 175 -40.73 -21.33 -2.07
CA GLY A 175 -41.13 -21.85 -0.76
C GLY A 175 -40.00 -22.55 -0.02
N PHE A 176 -40.30 -23.25 1.07
CA PHE A 176 -39.31 -24.08 1.78
C PHE A 176 -39.22 -25.49 1.16
N THR A 177 -38.04 -26.12 1.20
CA THR A 177 -37.83 -27.47 0.68
C THR A 177 -36.90 -28.25 1.60
N GLN A 178 -37.21 -29.52 1.84
CA GLN A 178 -36.35 -30.41 2.61
C GLN A 178 -35.29 -31.06 1.70
N LEU A 179 -34.06 -31.20 2.20
CA LEU A 179 -32.93 -31.74 1.43
C LEU A 179 -32.82 -33.27 1.58
N SER A 180 -32.51 -33.98 0.49
CA SER A 180 -32.24 -35.43 0.49
C SER A 180 -30.88 -35.75 -0.13
N SER A 181 -30.17 -36.71 0.47
CA SER A 181 -28.88 -37.22 -0.04
C SER A 181 -28.99 -38.61 -0.67
N ALA A 182 -30.20 -39.13 -0.89
CA ALA A 182 -30.41 -40.39 -1.60
C ALA A 182 -30.17 -40.20 -3.12
N THR A 183 -29.54 -41.19 -3.75
CA THR A 183 -29.20 -41.19 -5.19
C THR A 183 -30.30 -41.75 -6.09
N ASP A 184 -31.35 -42.32 -5.50
CA ASP A 184 -32.46 -43.04 -6.13
C ASP A 184 -33.84 -42.49 -5.70
N SER A 185 -33.88 -41.30 -5.08
CA SER A 185 -35.12 -40.66 -4.64
C SER A 185 -36.03 -40.31 -5.82
N ALA A 186 -37.26 -40.81 -5.79
CA ALA A 186 -38.33 -40.43 -6.73
C ALA A 186 -39.18 -39.23 -6.24
N SER A 187 -38.84 -38.64 -5.08
CA SER A 187 -39.62 -37.56 -4.49
C SER A 187 -39.44 -36.23 -5.23
N GLU A 188 -40.54 -35.61 -5.66
CA GLU A 188 -40.57 -34.29 -6.28
C GLU A 188 -40.61 -33.12 -5.27
N VAL A 189 -40.84 -33.42 -3.99
CA VAL A 189 -40.93 -32.43 -2.90
C VAL A 189 -39.62 -32.25 -2.13
N LEU A 190 -38.57 -33.01 -2.48
CA LEU A 190 -37.25 -32.95 -1.83
C LEU A 190 -36.20 -32.48 -2.82
N ALA A 191 -35.30 -31.59 -2.40
CA ALA A 191 -34.18 -31.16 -3.23
C ALA A 191 -32.96 -32.07 -3.01
N ALA A 192 -32.31 -32.47 -4.10
CA ALA A 192 -31.08 -33.26 -4.04
C ALA A 192 -29.92 -32.43 -3.48
N THR A 193 -29.16 -32.99 -2.54
CA THR A 193 -27.93 -32.35 -2.04
C THR A 193 -26.77 -32.49 -3.03
N PRO A 194 -25.74 -31.63 -2.95
CA PRO A 194 -24.50 -31.84 -3.69
C PRO A 194 -23.88 -33.24 -3.46
N LYS A 195 -24.10 -33.84 -2.28
CA LYS A 195 -23.67 -35.22 -1.98
C LYS A 195 -24.40 -36.26 -2.82
N ALA A 196 -25.73 -36.17 -2.96
CA ALA A 196 -26.51 -37.05 -3.85
C ALA A 196 -26.06 -36.88 -5.31
N VAL A 197 -25.91 -35.64 -5.77
CA VAL A 197 -25.47 -35.33 -7.13
C VAL A 197 -24.06 -35.88 -7.40
N LYS A 198 -23.13 -35.68 -6.47
CA LYS A 198 -21.76 -36.21 -6.59
C LYS A 198 -21.73 -37.73 -6.60
N ALA A 199 -22.49 -38.39 -5.72
CA ALA A 199 -22.55 -39.84 -5.66
C ALA A 199 -23.18 -40.44 -6.94
N ALA A 200 -24.23 -39.81 -7.50
CA ALA A 200 -24.80 -40.21 -8.78
C ALA A 200 -23.83 -39.98 -9.94
N TYR A 201 -23.09 -38.86 -9.94
CA TYR A 201 -22.04 -38.57 -10.92
C TYR A 201 -20.90 -39.60 -10.85
N ASP A 202 -20.40 -39.91 -9.66
CA ASP A 202 -19.33 -40.89 -9.47
C ASP A 202 -19.78 -42.29 -9.90
N LEU A 203 -21.03 -42.67 -9.64
CA LEU A 203 -21.62 -43.93 -10.12
C LEU A 203 -21.73 -43.97 -11.66
N ALA A 204 -22.15 -42.87 -12.29
CA ALA A 204 -22.21 -42.76 -13.74
C ALA A 204 -20.81 -42.79 -14.39
N ASN A 205 -19.86 -42.07 -13.79
CA ASN A 205 -18.46 -42.04 -14.22
C ASN A 205 -17.79 -43.43 -14.05
N GLY A 206 -18.11 -44.16 -12.98
CA GLY A 206 -17.65 -45.54 -12.76
C GLY A 206 -18.28 -46.58 -13.68
N LYS A 207 -19.52 -46.36 -14.15
CA LYS A 207 -20.17 -47.20 -15.18
C LYS A 207 -19.73 -46.89 -16.61
N TYR A 208 -18.97 -45.82 -16.84
CA TYR A 208 -18.24 -45.61 -18.09
C TYR A 208 -17.01 -46.53 -18.13
N THR A 209 -17.21 -47.84 -17.98
CA THR A 209 -16.22 -48.84 -18.34
C THR A 209 -16.28 -49.00 -19.85
N ALA A 210 -15.59 -48.11 -20.56
CA ALA A 210 -15.31 -48.31 -21.96
C ALA A 210 -14.44 -49.58 -22.06
N ALA A 211 -15.06 -50.73 -22.25
CA ALA A 211 -14.35 -51.99 -22.44
C ALA A 211 -13.60 -51.93 -23.78
N ASP A 212 -12.40 -52.51 -23.83
CA ASP A 212 -11.62 -52.53 -25.06
C ASP A 212 -12.40 -53.26 -26.17
N ALA A 213 -12.35 -52.69 -27.37
CA ALA A 213 -12.93 -53.30 -28.55
C ALA A 213 -12.11 -54.53 -28.95
N THR A 214 -12.81 -55.56 -29.42
CA THR A 214 -12.20 -56.72 -30.06
C THR A 214 -12.85 -56.91 -31.42
N THR A 215 -12.31 -57.79 -32.26
CA THR A 215 -12.94 -58.15 -33.53
C THR A 215 -14.34 -58.77 -33.37
N ALA A 216 -14.72 -59.20 -32.16
CA ALA A 216 -16.03 -59.74 -31.83
C ALA A 216 -16.93 -58.80 -31.01
N ARG A 217 -16.42 -57.67 -30.49
CA ARG A 217 -17.17 -56.78 -29.60
C ARG A 217 -16.81 -55.32 -29.83
N LYS A 218 -17.84 -54.47 -30.02
CA LYS A 218 -17.67 -53.00 -30.07
C LYS A 218 -17.18 -52.47 -28.72
N GLY A 219 -16.22 -51.55 -28.73
CA GLY A 219 -15.59 -50.98 -27.53
C GLY A 219 -14.69 -49.79 -27.88
N ILE A 220 -13.83 -49.35 -26.96
CA ILE A 220 -12.79 -48.33 -27.24
C ILE A 220 -11.51 -48.99 -27.74
N VAL A 221 -10.79 -48.30 -28.63
CA VAL A 221 -9.49 -48.74 -29.17
C VAL A 221 -8.52 -47.58 -29.04
N GLN A 222 -7.31 -47.83 -28.54
CA GLN A 222 -6.28 -46.80 -28.51
C GLN A 222 -5.71 -46.57 -29.92
N LEU A 223 -5.55 -45.31 -30.30
CA LEU A 223 -5.02 -44.93 -31.61
C LEU A 223 -3.49 -44.87 -31.58
N SER A 224 -2.83 -45.49 -32.55
CA SER A 224 -1.38 -45.41 -32.72
C SER A 224 -1.01 -44.68 -34.01
N SER A 225 -0.06 -43.76 -33.92
CA SER A 225 0.55 -43.10 -35.08
C SER A 225 1.90 -43.71 -35.48
N ALA A 226 2.30 -44.82 -34.85
CA ALA A 226 3.50 -45.55 -35.23
C ALA A 226 3.27 -46.32 -36.54
N ALA A 227 4.20 -46.21 -37.48
CA ALA A 227 4.09 -46.82 -38.82
C ALA A 227 4.52 -48.30 -38.85
N ASP A 228 5.06 -48.80 -37.74
CA ASP A 228 5.66 -50.13 -37.55
C ASP A 228 4.97 -50.94 -36.44
N SER A 229 3.78 -50.52 -35.99
CA SER A 229 3.09 -51.19 -34.89
C SER A 229 2.62 -52.60 -35.28
N VAL A 230 2.94 -53.58 -34.45
CA VAL A 230 2.51 -54.99 -34.57
C VAL A 230 1.28 -55.31 -33.70
N SER A 231 0.67 -54.30 -33.07
CA SER A 231 -0.40 -54.51 -32.10
C SER A 231 -1.76 -54.74 -32.78
N GLU A 232 -2.46 -55.80 -32.37
CA GLU A 232 -3.83 -56.09 -32.83
C GLU A 232 -4.91 -55.35 -32.02
N VAL A 233 -4.52 -54.67 -30.93
CA VAL A 233 -5.44 -53.94 -30.04
C VAL A 233 -5.36 -52.42 -30.21
N LEU A 234 -4.52 -51.93 -31.13
CA LEU A 234 -4.38 -50.52 -31.47
C LEU A 234 -4.87 -50.27 -32.90
N ALA A 235 -5.58 -49.16 -33.12
CA ALA A 235 -5.98 -48.74 -34.47
C ALA A 235 -4.98 -47.72 -35.04
N ALA A 236 -4.55 -47.93 -36.28
CA ALA A 236 -3.65 -47.01 -36.96
C ALA A 236 -4.35 -45.67 -37.27
N THR A 237 -3.71 -44.55 -36.95
CA THR A 237 -4.21 -43.22 -37.34
C THR A 237 -3.97 -42.96 -38.83
N PRO A 238 -4.70 -42.00 -39.44
CA PRO A 238 -4.36 -41.52 -40.78
C PRO A 238 -2.91 -41.05 -40.91
N LYS A 239 -2.29 -40.57 -39.81
CA LYS A 239 -0.87 -40.20 -39.77
C LYS A 239 0.07 -41.42 -39.84
N ALA A 240 -0.22 -42.51 -39.13
CA ALA A 240 0.53 -43.76 -39.29
C ALA A 240 0.41 -44.28 -40.72
N VAL A 241 -0.82 -44.32 -41.24
CA VAL A 241 -1.10 -44.81 -42.61
C VAL A 241 -0.41 -43.94 -43.66
N LYS A 242 -0.46 -42.61 -43.51
CA LYS A 242 0.24 -41.68 -44.41
C LYS A 242 1.75 -41.81 -44.30
N THR A 243 2.31 -41.94 -43.10
CA THR A 243 3.75 -42.17 -42.90
C THR A 243 4.20 -43.50 -43.52
N ALA A 244 3.44 -44.58 -43.34
CA ALA A 244 3.75 -45.88 -43.95
C ALA A 244 3.65 -45.82 -45.48
N TYR A 245 2.63 -45.11 -46.01
CA TYR A 245 2.48 -44.86 -47.44
C TYR A 245 3.63 -44.01 -47.99
N ASP A 246 3.98 -42.92 -47.34
CA ASP A 246 5.08 -42.03 -47.74
C ASP A 246 6.44 -42.74 -47.63
N LEU A 247 6.64 -43.61 -46.63
CA LEU A 247 7.84 -44.44 -46.50
C LEU A 247 7.92 -45.51 -47.62
N ALA A 248 6.80 -46.14 -47.95
CA ALA A 248 6.72 -47.10 -49.05
C ALA A 248 6.97 -46.40 -50.41
N ASN A 249 6.41 -45.21 -50.60
CA ASN A 249 6.60 -44.40 -51.80
C ASN A 249 8.02 -43.81 -51.89
N GLY A 250 8.61 -43.42 -50.76
CA GLY A 250 9.99 -42.92 -50.64
C GLY A 250 11.05 -44.01 -50.82
N LYS A 251 10.77 -45.27 -50.48
CA LYS A 251 11.65 -46.41 -50.83
C LYS A 251 11.68 -46.70 -52.34
N TYR A 252 10.78 -46.11 -53.13
CA TYR A 252 10.82 -46.06 -54.59
C TYR A 252 11.27 -44.68 -55.12
N THR A 253 12.11 -43.96 -54.37
CA THR A 253 12.87 -42.81 -54.86
C THR A 253 14.36 -43.10 -54.70
N ALA A 254 15.10 -43.17 -55.80
CA ALA A 254 16.56 -43.31 -55.77
C ALA A 254 17.16 -42.06 -55.11
N GLN A 255 17.91 -42.24 -54.02
CA GLN A 255 18.59 -41.12 -53.35
C GLN A 255 19.84 -40.71 -54.13
N ASP A 256 20.17 -39.42 -54.08
CA ASP A 256 21.40 -38.90 -54.65
C ASP A 256 22.63 -39.52 -53.99
N ALA A 257 23.64 -39.84 -54.78
CA ALA A 257 24.90 -40.36 -54.27
C ALA A 257 25.63 -39.28 -53.47
N THR A 258 26.18 -39.66 -52.32
CA THR A 258 27.11 -38.82 -51.55
C THR A 258 28.43 -39.57 -51.37
N THR A 259 29.46 -38.91 -50.85
CA THR A 259 30.76 -39.55 -50.56
C THR A 259 30.68 -40.65 -49.50
N ALA A 260 29.58 -40.73 -48.74
CA ALA A 260 29.34 -41.74 -47.70
C ALA A 260 28.26 -42.76 -48.07
N GLN A 261 27.49 -42.57 -49.15
CA GLN A 261 26.32 -43.39 -49.47
C GLN A 261 26.16 -43.59 -50.99
N LYS A 262 25.95 -44.84 -51.40
CA LYS A 262 25.67 -45.19 -52.81
C LYS A 262 24.27 -44.67 -53.21
N GLY A 263 24.19 -44.04 -54.38
CA GLY A 263 22.97 -43.44 -54.94
C GLY A 263 23.10 -43.13 -56.44
N ILE A 264 22.25 -42.25 -56.98
CA ILE A 264 22.31 -41.76 -58.38
C ILE A 264 22.98 -40.37 -58.44
N VAL A 265 23.73 -40.06 -59.51
CA VAL A 265 24.41 -38.76 -59.68
C VAL A 265 24.34 -38.27 -61.12
N GLN A 266 24.18 -36.96 -61.33
CA GLN A 266 24.21 -36.35 -62.67
C GLN A 266 25.65 -36.07 -63.11
N LEU A 267 25.95 -36.16 -64.41
CA LEU A 267 27.30 -36.00 -64.97
C LEU A 267 27.53 -34.59 -65.56
N SER A 268 28.72 -34.02 -65.37
CA SER A 268 29.12 -32.72 -65.94
C SER A 268 30.45 -32.76 -66.69
N SER A 269 30.57 -32.02 -67.79
CA SER A 269 31.81 -31.83 -68.56
C SER A 269 32.46 -30.45 -68.39
N ALA A 270 31.96 -29.61 -67.49
CA ALA A 270 32.60 -28.34 -67.17
C ALA A 270 33.90 -28.57 -66.37
N THR A 271 34.95 -27.81 -66.68
CA THR A 271 36.29 -27.92 -66.05
C THR A 271 36.47 -27.00 -64.84
N ASP A 272 35.46 -26.20 -64.55
CA ASP A 272 35.39 -25.17 -63.51
C ASP A 272 34.12 -25.33 -62.66
N SER A 273 33.48 -26.50 -62.71
CA SER A 273 32.26 -26.75 -61.93
C SER A 273 32.56 -26.72 -60.44
N THR A 274 31.78 -25.93 -59.70
CA THR A 274 31.82 -25.84 -58.23
C THR A 274 30.78 -26.74 -57.56
N SER A 275 30.08 -27.58 -58.33
CA SER A 275 29.02 -28.45 -57.80
C SER A 275 29.60 -29.69 -57.13
N GLU A 276 29.17 -29.94 -55.89
CA GLU A 276 29.46 -31.18 -55.16
C GLU A 276 28.43 -32.29 -55.43
N THR A 277 27.38 -32.00 -56.21
CA THR A 277 26.28 -32.92 -56.53
C THR A 277 26.36 -33.50 -57.94
N LEU A 278 27.34 -33.08 -58.73
CA LEU A 278 27.60 -33.59 -60.09
C LEU A 278 28.93 -34.34 -60.12
N ALA A 279 28.96 -35.48 -60.81
CA ALA A 279 30.21 -36.18 -61.06
C ALA A 279 30.89 -35.65 -62.34
N ALA A 280 32.18 -35.36 -62.26
CA ALA A 280 32.96 -34.93 -63.41
C ALA A 280 33.09 -36.07 -64.43
N THR A 281 32.84 -35.77 -65.69
CA THR A 281 33.10 -36.70 -66.81
C THR A 281 34.60 -36.79 -67.09
N LEU A 282 35.03 -37.92 -67.67
CA LEU A 282 36.42 -38.10 -68.13
C LEU A 282 36.92 -36.96 -69.02
N LYS A 283 36.02 -36.34 -69.80
CA LYS A 283 36.34 -35.17 -70.63
C LYS A 283 36.79 -33.97 -69.78
N ALA A 284 36.09 -33.64 -68.70
CA ALA A 284 36.47 -32.54 -67.80
C ALA A 284 37.79 -32.84 -67.08
N VAL A 285 37.95 -34.07 -66.57
CA VAL A 285 39.17 -34.48 -65.85
C VAL A 285 40.40 -34.39 -66.73
N LYS A 286 40.32 -34.85 -67.99
CA LYS A 286 41.45 -34.78 -68.93
C LYS A 286 41.87 -33.33 -69.21
N VAL A 287 40.92 -32.44 -69.47
CA VAL A 287 41.23 -31.03 -69.77
C VAL A 287 41.83 -30.30 -68.56
N ALA A 288 41.34 -30.57 -67.35
CA ALA A 288 41.91 -30.00 -66.12
C ALA A 288 43.35 -30.49 -65.89
N ASN A 289 43.63 -31.78 -66.11
CA ASN A 289 44.96 -32.36 -65.96
C ASN A 289 45.96 -31.81 -67.00
N ASP A 290 45.55 -31.69 -68.27
CA ASP A 290 46.38 -31.10 -69.32
C ASP A 290 46.72 -29.63 -69.02
N ASN A 291 45.78 -28.86 -68.46
CA ASN A 291 46.02 -27.47 -68.00
C ASN A 291 47.03 -27.43 -66.84
N ALA A 292 46.85 -28.27 -65.82
CA ALA A 292 47.75 -28.31 -64.66
C ALA A 292 49.20 -28.60 -65.06
N ASN A 293 49.42 -29.58 -65.96
CA ASN A 293 50.74 -29.94 -66.46
C ASN A 293 51.44 -28.82 -67.25
N GLY A 294 50.68 -27.84 -67.77
CA GLY A 294 51.23 -26.73 -68.58
C GLY A 294 51.60 -25.47 -67.82
N ARG A 295 51.27 -25.34 -66.51
CA ARG A 295 51.39 -24.05 -65.79
C ARG A 295 52.80 -23.66 -65.34
N VAL A 296 53.75 -24.60 -65.24
CA VAL A 296 55.16 -24.29 -64.92
C VAL A 296 56.06 -24.85 -66.04
N PRO A 297 56.44 -24.03 -67.03
CA PRO A 297 57.37 -24.45 -68.07
C PRO A 297 58.74 -24.77 -67.47
N SER A 298 59.34 -25.90 -67.86
CA SER A 298 60.62 -26.42 -67.33
C SER A 298 61.84 -25.52 -67.54
N GLY A 299 61.71 -24.42 -68.29
CA GLY A 299 62.77 -23.44 -68.54
C GLY A 299 62.76 -22.18 -67.66
N ARG A 300 61.78 -22.01 -66.76
CA ARG A 300 61.69 -20.81 -65.90
C ARG A 300 62.80 -20.82 -64.83
N LYS A 301 63.46 -19.68 -64.65
CA LYS A 301 64.49 -19.46 -63.62
C LYS A 301 64.20 -18.24 -62.76
N ILE A 302 64.67 -18.24 -61.51
CA ILE A 302 64.76 -17.08 -60.60
C ILE A 302 66.21 -16.97 -60.12
N ASN A 303 66.86 -15.82 -60.35
CA ASN A 303 68.26 -15.57 -60.00
C ASN A 303 69.24 -16.70 -60.44
N GLY A 304 68.96 -17.34 -61.58
CA GLY A 304 69.77 -18.43 -62.15
C GLY A 304 69.34 -19.86 -61.76
N HIS A 305 68.50 -20.04 -60.74
CA HIS A 305 67.99 -21.33 -60.29
C HIS A 305 66.78 -21.78 -61.11
N ALA A 306 66.74 -23.05 -61.54
CA ALA A 306 65.60 -23.62 -62.27
C ALA A 306 64.45 -24.00 -61.32
N LEU A 307 63.20 -23.76 -61.75
CA LEU A 307 61.99 -24.09 -60.97
C LEU A 307 61.56 -25.56 -61.16
N THR A 308 62.48 -26.50 -61.00
CA THR A 308 62.24 -27.94 -61.18
C THR A 308 62.12 -28.71 -59.87
N GLU A 309 62.58 -28.14 -58.77
CA GLU A 309 62.53 -28.70 -57.41
C GLU A 309 62.58 -27.57 -56.37
N ASP A 310 62.36 -27.91 -55.10
CA ASP A 310 62.45 -26.95 -54.00
C ASP A 310 63.91 -26.47 -53.83
N PHE A 311 64.10 -25.15 -53.72
CA PHE A 311 65.40 -24.55 -53.42
C PHE A 311 65.22 -23.38 -52.45
N ASN A 312 66.24 -23.13 -51.62
CA ASN A 312 66.23 -22.02 -50.66
C ASN A 312 66.81 -20.76 -51.31
N ILE A 313 66.06 -19.66 -51.29
CA ILE A 313 66.57 -18.32 -51.63
C ILE A 313 67.23 -17.75 -50.38
N SER A 314 68.53 -17.51 -50.43
CA SER A 314 69.29 -16.85 -49.37
C SER A 314 69.34 -15.34 -49.57
N SER A 315 69.70 -14.61 -48.50
CA SER A 315 70.04 -13.18 -48.62
C SER A 315 71.21 -12.94 -49.59
N GLN A 316 72.08 -13.93 -49.78
CA GLN A 316 73.18 -13.85 -50.73
C GLN A 316 72.68 -13.86 -52.18
N ASP A 317 71.65 -14.66 -52.49
CA ASP A 317 71.02 -14.71 -53.82
C ASP A 317 70.28 -13.41 -54.17
N ILE A 318 70.02 -12.57 -53.17
CA ILE A 318 69.39 -11.26 -53.32
C ILE A 318 70.45 -10.15 -53.36
N PHE A 319 71.39 -10.09 -52.42
CA PHE A 319 72.25 -8.90 -52.21
C PHE A 319 73.69 -9.00 -52.73
N ASN A 320 74.19 -10.20 -53.07
CA ASN A 320 75.59 -10.37 -53.46
C ASN A 320 75.92 -9.65 -54.77
N GLY A 321 76.87 -8.72 -54.74
CA GLY A 321 77.31 -7.97 -55.92
C GLY A 321 76.38 -6.83 -56.37
N GLN A 322 75.37 -6.46 -55.58
CA GLN A 322 74.41 -5.41 -55.95
C GLN A 322 74.88 -3.97 -55.67
N ALA A 323 75.86 -3.77 -54.80
CA ALA A 323 76.36 -2.43 -54.51
C ALA A 323 77.24 -1.91 -55.67
N SER A 324 76.86 -0.77 -56.25
CA SER A 324 77.57 -0.19 -57.39
C SER A 324 78.70 0.74 -56.93
N GLY A 325 79.91 0.53 -57.43
CA GLY A 325 81.04 1.40 -57.12
C GLY A 325 80.84 2.82 -57.70
N ILE A 326 81.06 3.83 -56.86
CA ILE A 326 81.09 5.23 -57.27
C ILE A 326 82.45 5.52 -57.93
N GLY A 327 82.43 6.07 -59.14
CA GLY A 327 83.63 6.33 -59.93
C GLY A 327 84.53 7.45 -59.37
N ASN A 328 85.67 7.66 -60.03
CA ASN A 328 86.62 8.71 -59.70
C ASN A 328 86.02 10.12 -59.88
N ALA A 329 86.28 11.02 -58.92
CA ALA A 329 85.83 12.42 -58.92
C ALA A 329 84.33 12.59 -59.22
N ALA A 330 83.51 11.60 -58.87
CA ALA A 330 82.10 11.59 -59.18
C ALA A 330 81.34 12.71 -58.45
N ASP A 331 80.23 13.15 -59.04
CA ASP A 331 79.30 14.08 -58.40
C ASP A 331 78.16 13.28 -57.75
N LEU A 332 78.00 13.36 -56.44
CA LEU A 332 76.92 12.66 -55.74
C LEU A 332 75.52 13.13 -56.18
N ASN A 333 75.37 14.33 -56.76
CA ASN A 333 74.08 14.77 -57.29
C ASN A 333 73.59 13.91 -58.47
N ALA A 334 74.48 13.20 -59.17
CA ALA A 334 74.11 12.32 -60.28
C ALA A 334 73.49 10.99 -59.83
N TYR A 335 73.67 10.60 -58.56
CA TYR A 335 73.22 9.31 -58.01
C TYR A 335 71.77 9.41 -57.49
N THR A 336 70.82 9.38 -58.42
CA THR A 336 69.39 9.59 -58.17
C THR A 336 68.53 8.33 -58.24
N ILE A 337 69.10 7.23 -58.74
CA ILE A 337 68.44 5.94 -58.85
C ILE A 337 68.53 5.22 -57.49
N PRO A 338 67.43 4.66 -56.96
CA PRO A 338 67.48 3.90 -55.72
C PRO A 338 68.43 2.72 -55.80
N GLY A 339 69.28 2.58 -54.77
CA GLY A 339 70.28 1.54 -54.75
C GLY A 339 71.31 1.75 -53.65
N LEU A 340 72.16 0.74 -53.52
CA LEU A 340 73.33 0.75 -52.67
C LEU A 340 74.55 1.08 -53.53
N TYR A 341 75.30 2.09 -53.13
CA TYR A 341 76.53 2.51 -53.78
C TYR A 341 77.64 2.62 -52.74
N TYR A 342 78.89 2.56 -53.19
CA TYR A 342 80.02 2.77 -52.30
C TYR A 342 81.12 3.57 -52.98
N GLN A 343 81.71 4.51 -52.25
CA GLN A 343 82.92 5.20 -52.64
C GLN A 343 84.12 4.46 -52.04
N PRO A 344 84.92 3.73 -52.84
CA PRO A 344 86.00 2.89 -52.31
C PRO A 344 87.17 3.65 -51.66
N ALA A 345 87.39 4.95 -51.94
CA ALA A 345 88.59 5.65 -51.48
C ALA A 345 88.39 7.13 -51.11
N ASN A 346 89.06 7.58 -50.03
CA ASN A 346 89.03 8.97 -49.56
C ASN A 346 89.48 9.95 -50.65
N ALA A 347 90.52 9.59 -51.42
CA ALA A 347 91.06 10.45 -52.49
C ALA A 347 90.03 10.76 -53.59
N GLN A 348 89.10 9.83 -53.84
CA GLN A 348 88.04 9.98 -54.84
C GLN A 348 86.87 10.79 -54.28
N ALA A 349 86.56 10.67 -52.98
CA ALA A 349 85.59 11.53 -52.29
C ALA A 349 86.07 12.99 -52.20
N GLN A 350 87.38 13.18 -51.93
CA GLN A 350 88.00 14.51 -51.79
C GLN A 350 87.99 15.31 -53.09
N THR A 351 88.16 14.64 -54.22
CA THR A 351 88.09 15.24 -55.56
C THR A 351 86.69 15.21 -56.16
N GLY A 352 85.78 14.46 -55.54
CA GLY A 352 84.38 14.37 -55.93
C GLY A 352 83.57 15.60 -55.52
N LYS A 353 82.40 15.77 -56.13
CA LYS A 353 81.50 16.89 -55.87
C LYS A 353 80.32 16.46 -55.01
N ASN A 354 79.83 17.39 -54.19
CA ASN A 354 78.65 17.22 -53.35
C ASN A 354 78.75 16.08 -52.32
N TYR A 355 79.95 15.73 -51.89
CA TYR A 355 80.16 14.89 -50.73
C TYR A 355 79.96 15.70 -49.44
N PRO A 356 79.36 15.11 -48.38
CA PRO A 356 79.26 15.78 -47.08
C PRO A 356 80.62 15.88 -46.37
N GLU A 357 81.54 14.95 -46.64
CA GLU A 357 82.91 14.94 -46.16
C GLU A 357 83.85 14.30 -47.20
N ALA A 358 85.13 14.67 -47.18
CA ALA A 358 86.18 14.14 -48.05
C ALA A 358 86.68 12.74 -47.60
N ASN A 359 85.76 11.80 -47.35
CA ASN A 359 86.05 10.45 -46.89
C ASN A 359 85.25 9.40 -47.67
N ALA A 360 85.84 8.21 -47.84
CA ALA A 360 85.19 7.01 -48.37
C ALA A 360 83.98 6.63 -47.51
N GLY A 361 83.05 5.90 -48.11
CA GLY A 361 81.79 5.60 -47.46
C GLY A 361 80.81 4.87 -48.34
N SER A 362 79.67 4.54 -47.76
CA SER A 362 78.53 4.00 -48.49
C SER A 362 77.51 5.11 -48.75
N LEU A 363 76.94 5.10 -49.94
CA LEU A 363 75.81 5.95 -50.32
C LEU A 363 74.58 5.06 -50.50
N GLU A 364 73.54 5.37 -49.74
CA GLU A 364 72.20 4.82 -49.94
C GLU A 364 71.32 5.87 -50.61
N VAL A 365 70.63 5.45 -51.66
CA VAL A 365 69.70 6.30 -52.39
C VAL A 365 68.29 5.70 -52.27
N TYR A 366 67.35 6.48 -51.75
CA TYR A 366 65.95 6.09 -51.62
C TYR A 366 65.07 7.00 -52.48
N LYS A 367 64.08 6.41 -53.17
CA LYS A 367 63.06 7.17 -53.90
C LYS A 367 61.80 7.34 -53.04
N HIS A 368 61.33 8.57 -52.95
CA HIS A 368 59.98 8.93 -52.50
C HIS A 368 59.43 10.01 -53.45
N ALA A 369 58.59 10.95 -52.97
CA ALA A 369 58.18 12.11 -53.78
C ALA A 369 59.40 12.87 -54.35
N GLY A 370 60.51 12.90 -53.60
CA GLY A 370 61.84 13.31 -54.02
C GLY A 370 62.83 12.15 -54.08
N ILE A 371 64.10 12.42 -53.79
CA ILE A 371 65.15 11.41 -53.58
C ILE A 371 65.87 11.74 -52.29
N THR A 372 66.10 10.76 -51.43
CA THR A 372 66.94 10.92 -50.25
C THR A 372 68.26 10.21 -50.46
N GLN A 373 69.35 10.90 -50.11
CA GLN A 373 70.68 10.33 -50.04
C GLN A 373 71.11 10.26 -48.58
N ILE A 374 71.67 9.11 -48.20
CA ILE A 374 72.35 8.92 -46.92
C ILE A 374 73.78 8.51 -47.19
N TYR A 375 74.75 9.30 -46.72
CA TYR A 375 76.17 8.99 -46.84
C TYR A 375 76.73 8.65 -45.47
N ARG A 376 77.29 7.44 -45.32
CA ARG A 376 77.91 6.96 -44.09
C ARG A 376 79.40 6.84 -44.28
N ILE A 377 80.17 7.43 -43.37
CA ILE A 377 81.63 7.42 -43.43
C ILE A 377 82.16 6.03 -43.06
N TYR A 378 83.07 5.48 -43.85
CA TYR A 378 83.50 4.08 -43.73
C TYR A 378 84.13 3.68 -42.38
N ASN A 379 84.70 4.64 -41.64
CA ASN A 379 85.53 4.37 -40.46
C ASN A 379 85.01 4.95 -39.14
N ASN A 380 83.79 5.52 -39.12
CA ASN A 380 83.19 6.07 -37.89
C ASN A 380 81.66 6.13 -38.03
N SER A 381 80.95 6.58 -36.98
CA SER A 381 79.48 6.58 -36.97
C SER A 381 78.82 7.77 -37.66
N ARG A 382 79.60 8.72 -38.21
CA ARG A 382 79.03 9.91 -38.86
C ARG A 382 78.23 9.52 -40.08
N SER A 383 76.98 9.98 -40.09
CA SER A 383 76.05 9.82 -41.18
C SER A 383 75.50 11.18 -41.56
N TYR A 384 75.30 11.37 -42.85
CA TYR A 384 74.76 12.58 -43.43
C TYR A 384 73.52 12.24 -44.23
N ILE A 385 72.50 13.08 -44.15
CA ILE A 385 71.27 12.92 -44.93
C ILE A 385 70.98 14.21 -45.68
N ARG A 386 70.52 14.08 -46.92
CA ARG A 386 69.96 15.18 -47.70
C ARG A 386 68.86 14.69 -48.62
N THR A 387 68.07 15.62 -49.12
CA THR A 387 66.95 15.30 -50.01
C THR A 387 66.97 16.19 -51.24
N LEU A 388 66.69 15.61 -52.41
CA LEU A 388 66.37 16.32 -53.65
C LEU A 388 64.84 16.43 -53.77
N TYR A 389 64.34 17.66 -53.79
CA TYR A 389 62.92 17.96 -54.01
C TYR A 389 62.80 19.17 -54.95
N GLY A 390 61.93 19.09 -55.96
CA GLY A 390 61.74 20.18 -56.93
C GLY A 390 63.02 20.56 -57.70
N ALA A 391 63.87 19.57 -58.01
CA ALA A 391 65.19 19.73 -58.65
C ALA A 391 66.27 20.46 -57.83
N THR A 392 66.00 20.80 -56.56
CA THR A 392 66.96 21.41 -55.64
C THR A 392 67.39 20.42 -54.58
N TRP A 393 68.70 20.27 -54.38
CA TRP A 393 69.26 19.52 -53.26
C TRP A 393 69.22 20.37 -52.00
N SER A 394 68.75 19.79 -50.90
CA SER A 394 69.00 20.34 -49.57
C SER A 394 70.49 20.25 -49.24
N ASP A 395 70.93 21.09 -48.32
CA ASP A 395 72.23 20.92 -47.68
C ASP A 395 72.30 19.55 -46.99
N TRP A 396 73.52 19.03 -46.86
CA TRP A 396 73.78 17.85 -46.08
C TRP A 396 73.59 18.14 -44.59
N VAL A 397 72.67 17.42 -43.95
CA VAL A 397 72.44 17.49 -42.51
C VAL A 397 73.17 16.32 -41.85
N LYS A 398 74.10 16.64 -40.95
CA LYS A 398 74.76 15.64 -40.09
C LYS A 398 73.71 15.04 -39.15
N GLN A 399 73.63 13.72 -39.11
CA GLN A 399 72.88 12.99 -38.09
C GLN A 399 73.77 12.79 -36.86
N TYR A 400 73.23 13.11 -35.69
CA TYR A 400 73.92 12.95 -34.42
C TYR A 400 73.51 11.64 -33.74
N ASP A 401 74.43 11.06 -32.98
CA ASP A 401 74.23 9.83 -32.21
C ASP A 401 74.94 9.94 -30.86
N ALA A 402 75.01 8.85 -30.10
CA ALA A 402 75.66 8.85 -28.79
C ALA A 402 77.18 9.13 -28.85
N ALA A 403 77.86 8.78 -29.96
CA ALA A 403 79.29 8.98 -30.18
C ALA A 403 79.61 10.35 -30.80
N ASN A 404 78.65 10.97 -31.48
CA ASN A 404 78.72 12.31 -32.08
C ASN A 404 77.47 13.09 -31.65
N LYS A 405 77.48 13.72 -30.46
CA LYS A 405 76.36 14.50 -29.90
C LYS A 405 76.40 15.97 -30.35
N PRO A 406 75.26 16.66 -30.51
CA PRO A 406 75.25 18.10 -30.76
C PRO A 406 75.70 18.89 -29.51
N SER A 407 76.32 20.05 -29.71
CA SER A 407 76.62 21.00 -28.63
C SER A 407 75.38 21.84 -28.28
N ALA A 408 75.37 22.51 -27.11
CA ALA A 408 74.26 23.38 -26.71
C ALA A 408 74.01 24.54 -27.70
N GLY A 409 75.08 25.03 -28.34
CA GLY A 409 75.00 26.01 -29.41
C GLY A 409 74.33 25.47 -30.68
N ASP A 410 74.49 24.18 -30.97
CA ASP A 410 73.92 23.54 -32.17
C ASP A 410 72.39 23.38 -32.09
N VAL A 411 71.78 23.50 -30.90
CA VAL A 411 70.33 23.31 -30.66
C VAL A 411 69.61 24.53 -30.08
N GLY A 412 70.30 25.66 -29.88
CA GLY A 412 69.70 26.90 -29.37
C GLY A 412 69.17 26.81 -27.93
N ALA A 413 69.72 25.92 -27.09
CA ALA A 413 69.29 25.74 -25.70
C ALA A 413 70.04 26.70 -24.75
N VAL A 414 69.35 27.21 -23.72
CA VAL A 414 69.95 28.01 -22.65
C VAL A 414 70.75 27.09 -21.71
N PRO A 415 71.99 27.45 -21.32
CA PRO A 415 72.80 26.60 -20.44
C PRO A 415 72.14 26.42 -19.07
N LEU A 416 72.13 25.19 -18.58
CA LEU A 416 71.80 24.90 -17.18
C LEU A 416 73.01 25.27 -16.31
N ASN A 417 72.80 25.97 -15.19
CA ASN A 417 73.83 26.07 -14.17
C ASN A 417 74.08 24.69 -13.54
N SER A 418 75.26 24.49 -12.95
CA SER A 418 75.67 23.22 -12.32
C SER A 418 74.77 22.76 -11.17
N ASP A 419 73.87 23.62 -10.67
CA ASP A 419 72.88 23.33 -9.63
C ASP A 419 71.44 23.12 -10.15
N GLY A 420 71.23 23.20 -11.47
CA GLY A 420 69.92 22.99 -12.09
C GLY A 420 68.97 24.20 -12.10
N SER A 421 69.43 25.40 -11.73
CA SER A 421 68.62 26.63 -11.72
C SER A 421 68.59 27.38 -13.07
N VAL A 422 67.56 28.21 -13.27
CA VAL A 422 67.38 29.15 -14.39
C VAL A 422 67.22 30.57 -13.83
N ASP A 423 68.02 31.54 -14.27
CA ASP A 423 68.02 32.90 -13.70
C ASP A 423 66.81 33.77 -14.14
N LYS A 424 66.16 34.40 -13.16
CA LYS A 424 65.19 35.53 -13.16
C LYS A 424 64.20 35.66 -14.35
N VAL A 425 62.91 35.41 -14.07
CA VAL A 425 61.79 35.91 -14.90
C VAL A 425 61.45 37.35 -14.46
N THR A 426 61.82 38.33 -15.26
CA THR A 426 61.79 39.76 -14.91
C THR A 426 60.41 40.44 -14.98
N ALA A 427 59.33 39.76 -15.40
CA ALA A 427 57.97 40.29 -15.31
C ALA A 427 56.88 39.21 -15.52
N LEU A 428 55.79 39.24 -14.75
CA LEU A 428 54.55 38.52 -15.07
C LEU A 428 53.70 39.33 -16.05
N LYS A 429 53.33 38.70 -17.17
CA LYS A 429 52.43 39.26 -18.17
C LYS A 429 51.16 38.44 -18.25
N TYR A 430 50.01 39.12 -18.28
CA TYR A 430 48.74 38.53 -18.72
C TYR A 430 48.20 39.38 -19.86
N CYS A 431 47.83 38.74 -20.98
CA CYS A 431 47.39 39.43 -22.21
C CYS A 431 48.31 40.60 -22.62
N ASN A 432 49.64 40.40 -22.55
CA ASN A 432 50.67 41.40 -22.84
C ASN A 432 50.70 42.65 -21.94
N GLN A 433 49.93 42.70 -20.85
CA GLN A 433 50.03 43.77 -19.85
C GLN A 433 50.82 43.32 -18.62
N ILE A 434 51.66 44.23 -18.11
CA ILE A 434 52.43 44.04 -16.88
C ILE A 434 51.57 44.55 -15.73
N PHE A 435 51.36 43.72 -14.70
CA PHE A 435 50.69 44.16 -13.49
C PHE A 435 51.57 45.15 -12.73
N THR A 436 51.06 46.33 -12.43
CA THR A 436 51.77 47.40 -11.70
C THR A 436 51.10 47.70 -10.36
N ARG A 437 51.90 48.15 -9.38
CA ARG A 437 51.45 48.73 -8.11
C ARG A 437 50.76 50.07 -8.35
N THR A 438 50.06 50.58 -7.34
CA THR A 438 49.35 51.88 -7.39
C THR A 438 50.29 53.07 -7.64
N ASP A 439 51.60 52.91 -7.37
CA ASP A 439 52.66 53.88 -7.69
C ASP A 439 53.25 53.74 -9.10
N GLY A 440 52.73 52.81 -9.92
CA GLY A 440 53.16 52.56 -11.29
C GLY A 440 54.35 51.60 -11.45
N THR A 441 54.94 51.08 -10.38
CA THR A 441 56.05 50.11 -10.48
C THR A 441 55.56 48.69 -10.77
N PRO A 442 56.25 47.87 -11.59
CA PRO A 442 55.86 46.48 -11.83
C PRO A 442 55.76 45.68 -10.53
N LEU A 443 54.71 44.88 -10.40
CA LEU A 443 54.48 44.03 -9.26
C LEU A 443 55.44 42.83 -9.36
N GLU A 444 56.51 42.85 -8.57
CA GLU A 444 57.48 41.76 -8.50
C GLU A 444 56.95 40.64 -7.60
N ILE A 445 56.83 39.42 -8.12
CA ILE A 445 56.58 38.23 -7.30
C ILE A 445 57.94 37.66 -6.88
N GLY A 446 58.30 37.85 -5.62
CA GLY A 446 59.47 37.22 -5.03
C GLY A 446 59.25 35.71 -4.84
N HIS A 447 60.01 34.90 -5.58
CA HIS A 447 60.12 33.43 -5.47
C HIS A 447 58.84 32.62 -5.75
N LEU A 448 58.68 32.16 -6.99
CA LEU A 448 57.81 31.03 -7.32
C LEU A 448 58.55 29.73 -6.99
N LYS A 449 58.41 29.22 -5.76
CA LYS A 449 59.00 27.94 -5.36
C LYS A 449 57.90 26.90 -5.20
N GLY A 450 57.74 26.04 -6.21
CA GLY A 450 56.92 24.84 -6.11
C GLY A 450 57.74 23.69 -5.55
N THR A 451 57.43 23.24 -4.34
CA THR A 451 57.62 21.83 -3.96
C THR A 451 56.25 21.18 -3.93
N THR A 452 56.17 19.96 -4.40
CA THR A 452 54.95 19.22 -4.72
C THR A 452 53.83 19.45 -3.70
N GLY A 453 52.73 20.05 -4.15
CA GLY A 453 51.42 20.05 -3.48
C GLY A 453 51.01 21.28 -2.66
N ASN A 454 51.75 22.39 -2.68
CA ASN A 454 51.27 23.67 -2.12
C ASN A 454 51.80 24.88 -2.88
N PHE A 455 50.92 25.86 -3.12
CA PHE A 455 51.28 27.16 -3.68
C PHE A 455 51.05 28.25 -2.62
N TYR A 456 52.05 29.09 -2.38
CA TYR A 456 51.92 30.21 -1.46
C TYR A 456 52.27 31.53 -2.15
N ILE A 457 51.47 32.56 -1.85
CA ILE A 457 51.77 33.95 -2.19
C ILE A 457 52.15 34.65 -0.90
N ASP A 458 53.42 35.06 -0.78
CA ASP A 458 53.88 35.93 0.30
C ASP A 458 53.75 37.39 -0.16
N ILE A 459 52.81 38.12 0.45
CA ILE A 459 52.65 39.55 0.23
C ILE A 459 53.45 40.29 1.31
N HIS A 460 54.59 40.84 0.93
CA HIS A 460 55.34 41.76 1.77
C HIS A 460 54.80 43.17 1.54
N THR A 461 54.16 43.75 2.54
CA THR A 461 53.85 45.19 2.54
C THR A 461 55.02 45.93 3.18
N ASP A 462 55.58 46.92 2.49
CA ASP A 462 56.87 47.57 2.81
C ASP A 462 56.74 48.60 3.96
N GLY A 463 56.21 48.17 5.11
CA GLY A 463 56.00 49.03 6.27
C GLY A 463 55.86 48.26 7.58
N THR A 464 56.63 48.69 8.59
CA THR A 464 56.66 48.10 9.93
C THR A 464 55.57 48.72 10.82
N LEU A 465 54.68 47.91 11.40
CA LEU A 465 53.73 48.34 12.43
C LEU A 465 54.13 47.64 13.75
N ASN A 466 54.55 48.40 14.77
CA ASN A 466 55.04 47.87 16.06
C ASN A 466 56.27 46.93 15.97
N GLY A 467 57.20 47.19 15.06
CA GLY A 467 58.52 46.54 15.05
C GLY A 467 58.54 45.06 14.63
N GLN A 468 57.50 44.56 13.95
CA GLN A 468 57.47 43.23 13.35
C GLN A 468 57.00 43.32 11.88
N ASP A 469 57.66 42.58 10.98
CA ASP A 469 57.24 42.41 9.58
C ASP A 469 55.94 41.60 9.53
N TYR A 470 54.85 42.20 9.04
CA TYR A 470 53.62 41.44 8.83
C TYR A 470 53.72 40.64 7.53
N LYS A 471 53.94 39.33 7.68
CA LYS A 471 53.79 38.38 6.59
C LYS A 471 52.33 37.93 6.53
N TYR A 472 51.58 38.50 5.59
CA TYR A 472 50.31 37.90 5.19
C TYR A 472 50.60 36.82 4.16
N ARG A 473 50.55 35.57 4.62
CA ARG A 473 50.65 34.41 3.74
C ARG A 473 49.26 33.94 3.36
N LEU A 474 49.02 33.81 2.07
CA LEU A 474 47.89 33.07 1.54
C LEU A 474 48.42 31.75 0.98
N THR A 475 48.09 30.65 1.66
CA THR A 475 48.47 29.30 1.22
C THR A 475 47.27 28.64 0.56
N PHE A 476 47.43 28.24 -0.68
CA PHE A 476 46.47 27.41 -1.39
C PHE A 476 46.95 25.97 -1.31
N THR A 477 46.14 25.15 -0.65
CA THR A 477 46.38 23.71 -0.52
C THR A 477 45.62 22.96 -1.61
N ASP A 478 46.11 21.78 -1.99
CA ASP A 478 45.49 20.92 -3.02
C ASP A 478 44.03 20.52 -2.70
N ALA A 479 43.58 20.69 -1.45
CA ALA A 479 42.20 20.44 -1.01
C ALA A 479 41.23 21.60 -1.30
N GLY A 480 41.65 22.64 -2.03
CA GLY A 480 40.81 23.80 -2.36
C GLY A 480 40.58 24.78 -1.20
N ALA A 481 41.32 24.62 -0.10
CA ALA A 481 41.25 25.51 1.05
C ALA A 481 42.36 26.57 0.99
N ALA A 482 41.97 27.83 1.23
CA ALA A 482 42.88 28.95 1.39
C ALA A 482 43.11 29.22 2.89
N GLN A 483 44.35 29.08 3.35
CA GLN A 483 44.74 29.35 4.73
C GLN A 483 45.49 30.68 4.82
N THR A 484 45.10 31.51 5.80
CA THR A 484 45.76 32.80 6.08
C THR A 484 46.45 32.78 7.45
N SER A 485 47.60 33.47 7.57
CA SER A 485 48.20 33.79 8.87
C SER A 485 47.87 35.23 9.29
N GLY A 486 47.50 35.45 10.56
CA GLY A 486 47.11 36.75 11.12
C GLY A 486 45.60 36.91 11.34
N GLN A 487 45.18 37.91 12.12
CA GLN A 487 43.76 38.24 12.33
C GLN A 487 43.26 39.11 11.17
N TRP A 488 42.21 38.65 10.48
CA TRP A 488 41.56 39.40 9.39
C TRP A 488 40.24 39.98 9.91
N ILE A 489 40.13 41.30 9.92
CA ILE A 489 38.87 42.00 10.24
C ILE A 489 38.23 42.41 8.91
N PRO A 490 37.09 41.82 8.50
CA PRO A 490 36.41 42.21 7.28
C PRO A 490 35.82 43.61 7.43
N GLY A 491 36.07 44.50 6.46
CA GLY A 491 35.41 45.80 6.40
C GLY A 491 33.91 45.70 6.08
N ASN A 492 33.45 44.55 5.59
CA ASN A 492 32.05 44.26 5.32
C ASN A 492 31.81 42.74 5.49
N TYR A 493 30.77 42.38 6.24
CA TYR A 493 30.41 41.00 6.54
C TYR A 493 29.35 40.41 5.59
N ALA A 494 28.93 41.14 4.55
CA ALA A 494 27.92 40.69 3.58
C ALA A 494 28.23 39.35 2.91
N ASN A 495 29.50 38.92 2.93
CA ASN A 495 29.98 37.72 2.26
C ASN A 495 30.47 36.64 3.24
N PHE A 496 30.17 36.76 4.55
CA PHE A 496 30.54 35.77 5.57
C PHE A 496 29.34 34.87 5.95
N ASP A 497 29.61 33.59 6.20
CA ASP A 497 28.64 32.54 6.52
C ASP A 497 27.85 32.83 7.83
N ALA A 498 26.60 32.37 7.90
CA ALA A 498 25.54 32.69 8.87
C ALA A 498 25.79 32.22 10.33
N ARG A 499 27.04 31.89 10.70
CA ARG A 499 27.40 31.34 12.01
C ARG A 499 27.78 32.39 13.08
N TYR A 500 27.72 33.68 12.77
CA TYR A 500 28.00 34.76 13.73
C TYR A 500 26.70 35.46 14.17
N LEU A 501 26.30 35.27 15.43
CA LEU A 501 25.04 35.79 15.99
C LEU A 501 25.20 37.26 16.43
N GLN A 502 24.43 38.19 15.84
CA GLN A 502 24.31 39.58 16.32
C GLN A 502 23.47 39.63 17.62
N LEU A 503 23.96 40.33 18.65
CA LEU A 503 23.31 40.49 19.96
C LEU A 503 22.16 41.51 19.91
N ALA A 504 21.10 41.19 19.18
CA ALA A 504 19.76 41.76 19.30
C ALA A 504 18.80 40.91 18.43
N GLY A 505 18.06 39.99 19.06
CA GLY A 505 16.97 39.27 18.39
C GLY A 505 17.37 38.17 17.39
N GLY A 506 18.39 37.36 17.70
CA GLY A 506 18.80 36.23 16.86
C GLY A 506 17.91 34.97 17.01
N ALA A 507 17.56 34.34 15.89
CA ALA A 507 16.95 33.01 15.83
C ALA A 507 18.04 31.92 15.78
N VAL A 508 17.93 30.88 16.60
CA VAL A 508 18.80 29.70 16.53
C VAL A 508 18.16 28.70 15.58
N ASN A 509 18.80 28.42 14.44
CA ASN A 509 18.34 27.39 13.50
C ASN A 509 19.01 26.04 13.84
N GLY A 510 18.49 25.37 14.88
CA GLY A 510 19.01 24.09 15.37
C GLY A 510 18.67 23.79 16.84
N ASN A 511 19.17 22.66 17.36
CA ASN A 511 18.92 22.25 18.75
C ASN A 511 19.72 23.09 19.74
N LEU A 512 19.04 23.74 20.70
CA LEU A 512 19.68 24.39 21.84
C LEU A 512 19.71 23.44 23.04
N THR A 513 20.89 22.94 23.42
CA THR A 513 21.06 22.13 24.63
C THR A 513 21.54 23.01 25.79
N VAL A 514 20.69 23.25 26.78
CA VAL A 514 21.05 23.93 28.04
C VAL A 514 21.29 22.87 29.10
N LYS A 515 22.50 22.83 29.69
CA LYS A 515 22.91 21.78 30.64
C LYS A 515 22.21 21.85 32.01
N ASN A 516 21.59 23.00 32.33
CA ASN A 516 20.91 23.28 33.61
C ASN A 516 19.50 23.86 33.35
N THR A 517 18.87 24.47 34.34
CA THR A 517 17.56 25.14 34.21
C THR A 517 17.63 26.36 33.30
N LEU A 518 16.81 26.39 32.24
CA LEU A 518 16.57 27.58 31.44
C LEU A 518 15.60 28.51 32.19
N GLN A 519 16.10 29.61 32.76
CA GLN A 519 15.26 30.68 33.32
C GLN A 519 14.98 31.71 32.22
N ILE A 520 13.76 31.74 31.72
CA ILE A 520 13.26 32.84 30.89
C ILE A 520 12.66 33.87 31.87
N GLY A 521 13.14 35.11 31.84
CA GLY A 521 12.64 36.19 32.70
C GLY A 521 11.19 36.58 32.42
N SER A 522 10.75 37.74 32.93
CA SER A 522 9.40 38.27 32.71
C SER A 522 9.03 38.28 31.22
N ILE A 523 8.17 37.35 30.81
CA ILE A 523 7.59 37.32 29.48
C ILE A 523 6.42 38.31 29.56
N GLY A 524 6.56 39.50 28.98
CA GLY A 524 5.53 40.54 29.02
C GLY A 524 4.24 40.12 28.30
N SER A 525 3.92 40.74 27.16
CA SER A 525 2.81 40.32 26.28
C SER A 525 3.23 39.25 25.25
N ALA A 526 4.43 38.67 25.38
CA ALA A 526 4.97 37.69 24.44
C ALA A 526 4.72 36.25 24.93
N VAL A 527 4.62 35.29 24.00
CA VAL A 527 4.27 33.89 24.28
C VAL A 527 5.52 33.02 24.22
N LEU A 528 5.68 32.10 25.18
CA LEU A 528 6.57 30.95 25.06
C LEU A 528 5.84 29.84 24.31
N ASN A 529 6.03 29.77 22.99
CA ASN A 529 5.53 28.65 22.19
C ASN A 529 6.47 27.45 22.38
N ILE A 530 5.98 26.38 23.00
CA ILE A 530 6.73 25.14 23.19
C ILE A 530 6.16 24.10 22.23
N GLY A 531 6.93 23.71 21.22
CA GLY A 531 6.51 22.75 20.20
C GLY A 531 6.92 23.18 18.80
N ASP A 532 6.37 22.52 17.79
CA ASP A 532 6.61 22.84 16.39
C ASP A 532 5.45 23.66 15.79
N ASN A 533 5.42 23.74 14.46
CA ASN A 533 4.44 24.55 13.74
C ASN A 533 3.00 24.05 13.89
N ASP A 534 2.75 22.81 14.27
CA ASP A 534 1.39 22.26 14.34
C ASP A 534 1.00 21.66 15.70
N SER A 535 1.97 21.44 16.59
CA SER A 535 1.78 20.77 17.88
C SER A 535 2.55 21.48 18.99
N GLY A 536 1.94 21.65 20.17
CA GLY A 536 2.62 22.31 21.30
C GLY A 536 1.72 22.95 22.34
N LEU A 537 2.35 23.67 23.27
CA LEU A 537 1.71 24.55 24.23
C LEU A 537 1.75 25.98 23.70
N ARG A 538 0.59 26.60 23.58
CA ARG A 538 0.42 27.94 23.01
C ARG A 538 -0.51 28.78 23.87
N ASN A 539 -0.77 30.00 23.43
CA ASN A 539 -1.74 30.91 24.04
C ASN A 539 -2.51 31.62 22.91
N SER A 540 -3.84 31.48 22.90
CA SER A 540 -4.74 32.21 21.99
C SER A 540 -5.29 33.49 22.61
N VAL A 541 -5.32 33.59 23.95
CA VAL A 541 -5.77 34.75 24.74
C VAL A 541 -5.03 34.84 26.08
N ASP A 542 -4.87 36.06 26.61
CA ASP A 542 -4.22 36.30 27.91
C ASP A 542 -4.87 35.51 29.05
N GLY A 543 -4.06 34.93 29.94
CA GLY A 543 -4.50 34.10 31.06
C GLY A 543 -4.93 32.66 30.70
N GLN A 544 -4.78 32.23 29.44
CA GLN A 544 -5.08 30.88 28.97
C GLN A 544 -3.83 30.17 28.45
N VAL A 545 -3.77 28.85 28.61
CA VAL A 545 -2.80 28.00 27.90
C VAL A 545 -3.58 26.98 27.07
N ASP A 546 -3.23 26.90 25.80
CA ASP A 546 -3.83 26.01 24.82
C ASP A 546 -2.97 24.79 24.55
N LEU A 547 -3.64 23.65 24.38
CA LEU A 547 -3.07 22.41 23.89
C LEU A 547 -3.31 22.29 22.39
N TRP A 548 -2.24 22.37 21.59
CA TRP A 548 -2.31 22.24 20.13
C TRP A 548 -1.75 20.89 19.68
N ALA A 549 -2.44 20.24 18.75
CA ALA A 549 -1.93 19.08 18.02
C ALA A 549 -2.42 19.12 16.57
N ASN A 550 -1.52 18.88 15.61
CA ASN A 550 -1.81 18.85 14.17
C ASN A 550 -2.71 20.04 13.72
N SER A 551 -2.33 21.26 14.09
CA SER A 551 -3.01 22.52 13.76
C SER A 551 -4.42 22.70 14.37
N LYS A 552 -4.79 21.94 15.40
CA LYS A 552 -6.08 22.08 16.11
C LYS A 552 -5.89 22.27 17.61
N VAL A 553 -6.74 23.10 18.20
CA VAL A 553 -6.87 23.24 19.66
C VAL A 553 -7.59 22.00 20.21
N MET A 554 -6.86 21.19 20.96
CA MET A 554 -7.35 19.96 21.59
C MET A 554 -7.88 20.20 23.00
N GLY A 555 -7.55 21.35 23.60
CA GLY A 555 -8.01 21.76 24.91
C GLY A 555 -7.34 23.05 25.35
N TYR A 556 -7.79 23.60 26.47
CA TYR A 556 -7.19 24.75 27.10
C TYR A 556 -7.43 24.76 28.60
N TRP A 557 -6.62 25.50 29.33
CA TRP A 557 -6.89 25.83 30.72
C TRP A 557 -6.74 27.31 30.98
N ASN A 558 -7.65 27.86 31.78
CA ASN A 558 -7.60 29.22 32.29
C ASN A 558 -8.05 29.23 33.76
N THR A 559 -8.19 30.42 34.36
CA THR A 559 -8.52 30.58 35.78
C THR A 559 -9.84 29.94 36.21
N THR A 560 -10.75 29.64 35.28
CA THR A 560 -12.08 29.09 35.59
C THR A 560 -12.38 27.76 34.92
N THR A 561 -11.65 27.40 33.86
CA THR A 561 -12.02 26.31 32.96
C THR A 561 -10.82 25.42 32.64
N PHE A 562 -11.02 24.10 32.71
CA PHE A 562 -10.13 23.08 32.17
C PHE A 562 -10.92 22.30 31.10
N SER A 563 -10.65 22.55 29.82
CA SER A 563 -11.47 22.12 28.68
C SER A 563 -10.69 21.26 27.69
N PHE A 564 -11.34 20.25 27.11
CA PHE A 564 -10.80 19.38 26.06
C PHE A 564 -11.85 19.13 24.98
N THR A 565 -11.42 19.09 23.73
CA THR A 565 -12.27 18.84 22.56
C THR A 565 -12.62 17.34 22.41
N GLY A 566 -12.02 16.45 23.21
CA GLY A 566 -12.22 15.00 23.17
C GLY A 566 -12.53 14.35 24.52
N GLN A 567 -12.67 13.02 24.51
CA GLN A 567 -12.91 12.25 25.74
C GLN A 567 -11.66 12.26 26.62
N ILE A 568 -11.82 12.70 27.87
CA ILE A 568 -10.84 12.44 28.92
C ILE A 568 -11.09 11.01 29.42
N ILE A 569 -10.04 10.19 29.51
CA ILE A 569 -10.08 8.87 30.15
C ILE A 569 -9.31 8.97 31.47
N PRO A 570 -9.97 9.29 32.59
CA PRO A 570 -9.35 9.25 33.90
C PRO A 570 -8.90 7.83 34.25
N THR A 571 -7.67 7.69 34.74
CA THR A 571 -7.19 6.42 35.34
C THR A 571 -7.75 6.21 36.75
N ASN A 572 -8.29 7.28 37.36
CA ASN A 572 -8.95 7.26 38.64
C ASN A 572 -10.14 8.24 38.60
N TYR A 573 -11.32 7.77 39.02
CA TYR A 573 -12.55 8.56 39.06
C TYR A 573 -12.90 9.02 40.49
N SER A 574 -12.08 8.71 41.49
CA SER A 574 -12.35 9.03 42.91
C SER A 574 -12.44 10.53 43.22
N ASN A 575 -12.02 11.36 42.27
CA ASN A 575 -12.03 12.82 42.34
C ASN A 575 -13.08 13.47 41.42
N PHE A 576 -13.93 12.68 40.75
CA PHE A 576 -15.10 13.18 40.01
C PHE A 576 -16.35 13.24 40.91
N ASP A 577 -17.30 14.11 40.56
CA ASP A 577 -18.59 14.33 41.25
C ASP A 577 -19.30 13.01 41.66
N GLY A 578 -19.81 12.93 42.90
CA GLY A 578 -20.43 11.75 43.51
C GLY A 578 -21.70 11.20 42.83
N ARG A 579 -22.11 11.78 41.69
CA ARG A 579 -23.15 11.26 40.81
C ARG A 579 -22.68 10.17 39.84
N TYR A 580 -21.37 9.94 39.72
CA TYR A 580 -20.82 8.95 38.79
C TYR A 580 -20.31 7.72 39.55
N TYR A 581 -20.91 6.56 39.28
CA TYR A 581 -20.48 5.27 39.83
C TYR A 581 -19.57 4.54 38.84
N THR A 582 -18.56 3.83 39.35
CA THR A 582 -17.81 2.89 38.53
C THR A 582 -18.70 1.72 38.07
N LYS A 583 -18.35 1.06 36.97
CA LYS A 583 -19.11 -0.11 36.47
C LYS A 583 -19.24 -1.19 37.55
N THR A 584 -18.19 -1.44 38.33
CA THR A 584 -18.19 -2.38 39.46
C THR A 584 -19.18 -1.97 40.56
N GLU A 585 -19.24 -0.68 40.91
CA GLU A 585 -20.22 -0.19 41.90
C GLU A 585 -21.65 -0.22 41.37
N SER A 586 -21.85 0.10 40.09
CA SER A 586 -23.16 0.00 39.43
C SER A 586 -23.66 -1.44 39.39
N ASP A 587 -22.81 -2.39 38.98
CA ASP A 587 -23.11 -3.81 38.88
C ASP A 587 -23.33 -4.46 40.28
N SER A 588 -22.76 -3.87 41.34
CA SER A 588 -22.97 -4.31 42.73
C SER A 588 -24.26 -3.75 43.35
N ARG A 589 -24.70 -2.56 42.92
CA ARG A 589 -25.88 -1.87 43.48
C ARG A 589 -27.18 -2.19 42.74
N PHE A 590 -27.14 -2.58 41.47
CA PHE A 590 -28.32 -2.80 40.63
C PHE A 590 -28.21 -4.12 39.85
N GLN A 591 -29.33 -4.84 39.69
CA GLN A 591 -29.35 -6.07 38.87
C GLN A 591 -29.33 -5.77 37.36
N ALA A 592 -28.92 -6.77 36.56
CA ALA A 592 -28.78 -6.63 35.11
C ALA A 592 -30.08 -6.20 34.41
N LYS A 593 -29.90 -5.47 33.29
CA LYS A 593 -30.89 -4.71 32.52
C LYS A 593 -32.28 -5.37 32.45
N GLY A 594 -33.26 -4.77 33.14
CA GLY A 594 -34.67 -5.19 33.13
C GLY A 594 -35.44 -4.96 34.43
N SER A 595 -34.77 -4.66 35.56
CA SER A 595 -35.44 -4.46 36.84
C SER A 595 -34.72 -3.42 37.72
N TYR A 596 -35.36 -2.28 38.00
CA TYR A 596 -34.82 -1.18 38.83
C TYR A 596 -34.98 -1.42 40.35
N THR A 597 -34.96 -2.68 40.79
CA THR A 597 -35.18 -3.04 42.19
C THR A 597 -33.84 -3.22 42.90
N PRO A 598 -33.63 -2.61 44.09
CA PRO A 598 -32.42 -2.81 44.89
C PRO A 598 -32.17 -4.29 45.19
N ALA A 599 -30.91 -4.71 45.20
CA ALA A 599 -30.52 -6.08 45.54
C ALA A 599 -31.11 -6.48 46.93
N GLY A 600 -31.89 -7.56 46.96
CA GLY A 600 -32.53 -8.09 48.18
C GLY A 600 -34.05 -7.90 48.29
N GLN A 601 -34.70 -7.16 47.38
CA GLN A 601 -36.14 -6.86 47.44
C GLN A 601 -37.03 -7.78 46.57
N ALA A 602 -36.47 -8.72 45.80
CA ALA A 602 -37.24 -9.71 45.03
C ALA A 602 -36.48 -11.06 44.97
N TYR A 603 -37.21 -12.17 45.14
CA TYR A 603 -36.66 -13.53 45.09
C TYR A 603 -36.56 -14.01 43.64
N THR A 604 -35.44 -14.62 43.28
CA THR A 604 -35.31 -15.40 42.03
C THR A 604 -36.22 -16.63 42.07
N LYS A 605 -36.55 -17.19 40.90
CA LYS A 605 -37.36 -18.42 40.81
C LYS A 605 -36.78 -19.55 41.67
N ALA A 606 -35.47 -19.71 41.69
CA ALA A 606 -34.78 -20.69 42.53
C ALA A 606 -34.97 -20.43 44.04
N GLU A 607 -34.98 -19.17 44.46
CA GLU A 607 -35.23 -18.79 45.87
C GLU A 607 -36.71 -18.91 46.27
N SER A 608 -37.64 -18.69 45.33
CA SER A 608 -39.07 -18.93 45.54
C SER A 608 -39.38 -20.42 45.67
N ASP A 609 -38.82 -21.24 44.77
CA ASP A 609 -38.96 -22.69 44.76
C ASP A 609 -38.37 -23.34 46.04
N ALA A 610 -37.35 -22.73 46.64
CA ALA A 610 -36.78 -23.15 47.93
C ALA A 610 -37.63 -22.74 49.15
N ARG A 611 -38.43 -21.66 49.05
CA ARG A 611 -39.27 -21.16 50.16
C ARG A 611 -40.70 -21.72 50.17
N TYR A 612 -41.26 -22.10 49.02
CA TYR A 612 -42.64 -22.58 48.90
C TYR A 612 -42.73 -23.96 48.21
N PRO A 613 -42.34 -25.05 48.88
CA PRO A 613 -42.24 -26.36 48.25
C PRO A 613 -43.56 -27.13 48.32
N LEU A 614 -44.63 -26.71 47.64
CA LEU A 614 -45.84 -27.54 47.53
C LEU A 614 -46.56 -27.35 46.19
N LYS A 615 -46.28 -28.24 45.24
CA LYS A 615 -47.30 -28.62 44.24
C LYS A 615 -47.22 -30.04 43.70
N SER A 616 -46.09 -30.72 43.87
CA SER A 616 -45.94 -32.10 43.37
C SER A 616 -45.03 -32.93 44.28
N ALA A 617 -45.58 -33.53 45.35
CA ALA A 617 -44.87 -34.60 46.05
C ALA A 617 -45.85 -35.62 46.63
N THR A 618 -45.87 -36.77 45.98
CA THR A 618 -46.39 -38.06 46.41
C THR A 618 -45.94 -38.36 47.85
N VAL A 619 -46.85 -38.74 48.74
CA VAL A 619 -46.50 -39.20 50.10
C VAL A 619 -45.69 -40.48 49.97
N ILE A 620 -44.38 -40.43 50.28
CA ILE A 620 -43.43 -41.53 50.06
C ILE A 620 -43.38 -42.53 51.24
N GLY A 621 -44.29 -42.41 52.20
CA GLY A 621 -44.45 -43.37 53.30
C GLY A 621 -45.18 -42.78 54.51
N VAL A 622 -46.01 -43.61 55.13
CA VAL A 622 -46.73 -43.32 56.38
C VAL A 622 -46.26 -44.31 57.44
N ARG A 623 -45.88 -43.82 58.62
CA ARG A 623 -45.52 -44.66 59.77
C ARG A 623 -46.17 -44.15 61.05
N VAL A 624 -46.01 -44.91 62.13
CA VAL A 624 -46.45 -44.53 63.47
C VAL A 624 -45.23 -44.31 64.37
N SER A 625 -45.29 -43.34 65.27
CA SER A 625 -44.18 -43.01 66.18
C SER A 625 -43.88 -44.13 67.18
N ALA A 626 -42.78 -43.99 67.93
CA ALA A 626 -42.55 -44.77 69.14
C ALA A 626 -43.69 -44.56 70.15
N ARG A 627 -43.89 -45.54 71.06
CA ARG A 627 -44.98 -45.54 72.03
C ARG A 627 -44.74 -44.45 73.09
N GLY A 628 -45.67 -43.50 73.18
CA GLY A 628 -45.72 -42.49 74.24
C GLY A 628 -46.64 -42.93 75.40
N SER A 629 -46.36 -42.45 76.61
CA SER A 629 -47.15 -42.73 77.81
C SER A 629 -47.94 -41.48 78.22
N MET A 630 -49.23 -41.65 78.48
CA MET A 630 -50.15 -40.62 78.96
C MET A 630 -50.67 -41.05 80.33
N GLY A 631 -50.32 -40.30 81.38
CA GLY A 631 -50.80 -40.55 82.73
C GLY A 631 -52.18 -39.94 82.94
N SER A 632 -53.09 -40.68 83.59
CA SER A 632 -54.31 -40.11 84.17
C SER A 632 -54.20 -40.13 85.69
N ALA A 633 -54.42 -38.99 86.32
CA ALA A 633 -54.54 -38.84 87.76
C ALA A 633 -55.94 -38.32 88.11
N SER A 634 -56.98 -39.13 87.88
CA SER A 634 -58.29 -38.87 88.48
C SER A 634 -59.20 -40.09 88.48
N SER A 635 -59.93 -40.22 89.59
CA SER A 635 -60.91 -41.26 89.88
C SER A 635 -62.25 -40.95 89.22
N GLY A 636 -62.52 -41.59 88.08
CA GLY A 636 -63.81 -41.54 87.41
C GLY A 636 -63.67 -41.95 85.96
N SER A 637 -64.72 -42.51 85.37
CA SER A 637 -64.80 -42.84 83.94
C SER A 637 -64.73 -41.55 83.11
N ALA A 638 -63.54 -40.98 82.96
CA ALA A 638 -63.28 -39.87 82.07
C ALA A 638 -62.95 -40.43 80.69
N ASP A 639 -63.67 -39.98 79.67
CA ASP A 639 -63.28 -40.21 78.29
C ASP A 639 -61.89 -39.61 78.07
N ILE A 640 -60.96 -40.40 77.52
CA ILE A 640 -59.58 -39.97 77.25
C ILE A 640 -59.45 -39.81 75.75
N ASP A 641 -59.32 -38.56 75.32
CA ASP A 641 -59.03 -38.23 73.93
C ASP A 641 -57.54 -38.42 73.62
N ALA A 642 -57.27 -39.04 72.47
CA ALA A 642 -55.92 -39.08 71.95
C ALA A 642 -55.47 -37.66 71.57
N PRO A 643 -54.20 -37.27 71.82
CA PRO A 643 -53.67 -36.00 71.36
C PRO A 643 -53.84 -35.86 69.84
N VAL A 644 -54.09 -34.64 69.36
CA VAL A 644 -54.33 -34.35 67.95
C VAL A 644 -53.23 -34.97 67.07
N GLY A 645 -53.64 -35.76 66.06
CA GLY A 645 -52.71 -36.50 65.18
C GLY A 645 -52.19 -37.84 65.72
N SER A 646 -52.67 -38.27 66.88
CA SER A 646 -52.32 -39.54 67.54
C SER A 646 -53.53 -40.43 67.78
N PHE A 647 -53.28 -41.71 68.02
CA PHE A 647 -54.29 -42.69 68.39
C PHE A 647 -53.83 -43.54 69.58
N ILE A 648 -54.78 -44.02 70.37
CA ILE A 648 -54.53 -44.86 71.56
C ILE A 648 -54.24 -46.29 71.11
N THR A 649 -53.22 -46.89 71.69
CA THR A 649 -52.69 -48.22 71.29
C THR A 649 -52.70 -49.24 72.42
N GLY A 650 -53.07 -48.84 73.64
CA GLY A 650 -53.20 -49.75 74.77
C GLY A 650 -53.38 -49.02 76.10
N ARG A 651 -53.76 -49.80 77.11
CA ARG A 651 -53.93 -49.36 78.51
C ARG A 651 -53.21 -50.34 79.42
N TYR A 652 -52.51 -49.82 80.43
CA TYR A 652 -51.94 -50.61 81.51
C TYR A 652 -52.52 -50.17 82.85
N SER A 653 -53.00 -51.14 83.65
CA SER A 653 -53.56 -50.94 84.99
C SER A 653 -52.88 -51.95 85.92
N ASN A 654 -52.31 -51.47 87.03
CA ASN A 654 -51.85 -52.38 88.09
C ASN A 654 -53.08 -52.87 88.88
N ASN A 655 -53.24 -54.19 88.98
CA ASN A 655 -54.24 -54.86 89.82
C ASN A 655 -55.72 -54.53 89.54
N GLY A 656 -56.08 -54.20 88.30
CA GLY A 656 -57.48 -54.05 87.89
C GLY A 656 -58.18 -52.81 88.44
N ASP A 657 -57.46 -51.91 89.13
CA ASP A 657 -58.02 -50.63 89.56
C ASP A 657 -57.97 -49.63 88.40
N ALA A 658 -59.15 -49.18 87.96
CA ALA A 658 -59.30 -48.23 86.88
C ALA A 658 -58.76 -46.82 87.24
N ARG A 659 -58.54 -46.54 88.54
CA ARG A 659 -58.16 -45.22 89.06
C ARG A 659 -56.72 -44.82 88.79
N TYR A 660 -55.82 -45.77 88.49
CA TYR A 660 -54.41 -45.51 88.18
C TYR A 660 -53.99 -46.25 86.91
N SER A 661 -54.50 -45.79 85.77
CA SER A 661 -54.20 -46.36 84.47
C SER A 661 -53.27 -45.47 83.66
N VAL A 662 -52.29 -46.09 83.01
CA VAL A 662 -51.43 -45.45 82.02
C VAL A 662 -51.94 -45.83 80.63
N TRP A 663 -52.17 -44.82 79.80
CA TRP A 663 -52.61 -45.00 78.41
C TRP A 663 -51.45 -44.78 77.46
N TYR A 664 -51.37 -45.62 76.43
CA TYR A 664 -50.31 -45.54 75.44
C TYR A 664 -50.83 -44.94 74.14
N SER A 665 -50.16 -43.92 73.62
CA SER A 665 -50.50 -43.29 72.35
C SER A 665 -49.34 -43.38 71.34
N ARG A 666 -49.69 -43.32 70.06
CA ARG A 666 -48.75 -43.20 68.94
C ARG A 666 -49.26 -42.17 67.95
N ALA A 667 -48.34 -41.37 67.40
CA ALA A 667 -48.66 -40.33 66.43
C ALA A 667 -48.44 -40.83 65.00
N LEU A 668 -49.30 -40.40 64.07
CA LEU A 668 -49.12 -40.67 62.64
C LEU A 668 -48.04 -39.74 62.08
N GLN A 669 -47.07 -40.29 61.35
CA GLN A 669 -45.95 -39.54 60.78
C GLN A 669 -45.83 -39.76 59.27
N ILE A 670 -45.45 -38.71 58.55
CA ILE A 670 -45.15 -38.72 57.12
C ILE A 670 -43.69 -38.38 56.86
N ASN A 671 -43.13 -38.97 55.82
CA ASN A 671 -41.76 -38.69 55.40
C ASN A 671 -41.75 -37.50 54.43
N VAL A 672 -41.09 -36.41 54.83
CA VAL A 672 -40.85 -35.24 53.99
C VAL A 672 -39.34 -35.15 53.77
N ASN A 673 -38.88 -35.48 52.57
CA ASN A 673 -37.47 -35.43 52.15
C ASN A 673 -36.50 -36.13 53.12
N GLY A 674 -36.80 -37.37 53.50
CA GLY A 674 -35.94 -38.20 54.36
C GLY A 674 -36.14 -37.97 55.86
N THR A 675 -36.93 -36.96 56.26
CA THR A 675 -37.20 -36.64 57.66
C THR A 675 -38.66 -36.92 58.01
N TRP A 676 -38.89 -37.68 59.07
CA TRP A 676 -40.23 -38.03 59.54
C TRP A 676 -40.83 -36.94 60.41
N LYS A 677 -41.99 -36.42 60.00
CA LYS A 677 -42.74 -35.39 60.74
C LYS A 677 -44.08 -35.92 61.22
N THR A 678 -44.45 -35.59 62.45
CA THR A 678 -45.78 -35.89 63.00
C THR A 678 -46.84 -35.03 62.31
N ILE A 679 -47.93 -35.66 61.90
CA ILE A 679 -49.09 -34.95 61.36
C ILE A 679 -49.81 -34.30 62.54
N THR A 680 -49.70 -32.99 62.66
CA THR A 680 -50.55 -32.18 63.54
C THR A 680 -51.62 -31.49 62.70
N ALA A 681 -52.78 -31.22 63.27
CA ALA A 681 -53.85 -30.49 62.58
C ALA A 681 -53.43 -29.07 62.20
#